data_AF-A0A160DRM4-F1
#
_entry.id   AF-A0A160DRM4-F1
#
_cell.length_a   1.000
_cell.length_b   1.000
_cell.length_c   1.000
_cell.angle_alpha   90.00
_cell.angle_beta   90.00
_cell.angle_gamma   90.00
#
_symmetry.space_group_name_H-M   'P 1'
#
loop_
_entity.id
_entity.type
_entity.pdbx_description
1 polymer ?
#
loop_
_entity_poly.entity_id
_entity_poly.type
_entity_poly.pdbx_seq_one_letter_code
_entity_poly.pdbx_strand_id
1 'polypeptide(L)'
;MSTTSGTLAAKERSGNWWQIVLLGLLLAFVIFNFGWMYIKNGQDRQAVAYTTEIQVKSQELAKFASEAAGGNLDAFNQLDARRKEIDARVRYLNDGNPETGMPGYKDEEGASAALLKLTEGWRVLAAKAAGILSRKELVLDATATAGDFNTRMPVLNSRMNEVVNILTDRNAPASQVYISARQMLLADRMMRRLQEILAGGQSEAAVGGFQRDARLYGTVLSGLINGAPELSIRPLDNANARTILDDVNEQWGMLGNPVQRIIDAGPGIDEVKAASIDASNESGNVLLRAAELATAIERLPNERMLPNPIIGAVAGVASLLMLLVLGFSLIRDQQKRYHVTAELNHRNQEAILRLLDEMGSLAEGDLTVKATVTEDITGAIADSVNFAVEALRSLVTTINETAVQVAAAAQETQATAMHLAEAAEHQAQQITSASAAVNEIAVSIDEVSRNSSESADVAQRSVAIATKGVTVVRQTIDGMDSIRDQIQETSKRIKRLGESSQEIGSIVELINDIAEQTNILALNAAIQAASAGEAGRGFAVVADEVQRLAERSAGATKRIETLVQTIQSDTNEAVSSMEQTTAEVVSGARMAEDAGLALGEIEKVSNDLAELIQNISTAARQQSMAATNISATMNVIQEITTQTSVGASQTAESIGNLAELAADLRRSVADFKLPG
;
A
#
# COMPACT_ATOMS: atom_id res chain seq x y z
N MET A 1 -39.21 29.23 96.48
CA MET A 1 -40.08 28.42 95.60
C MET A 1 -39.44 28.40 94.23
N SER A 2 -38.89 27.22 93.92
CA SER A 2 -38.12 26.90 92.73
C SER A 2 -39.02 26.10 91.78
N THR A 3 -38.71 26.15 90.48
CA THR A 3 -39.01 25.15 89.45
C THR A 3 -40.47 24.85 89.11
N THR A 4 -41.11 25.66 88.25
CA THR A 4 -42.12 25.15 87.27
C THR A 4 -42.43 26.08 86.08
N SER A 5 -41.51 26.96 85.67
CA SER A 5 -41.72 27.87 84.51
C SER A 5 -40.75 27.61 83.35
N GLY A 6 -39.94 26.54 83.42
CA GLY A 6 -38.96 26.17 82.38
C GLY A 6 -39.40 25.02 81.46
N THR A 7 -40.52 24.36 81.70
CA THR A 7 -40.89 23.11 81.00
C THR A 7 -41.98 23.23 79.95
N LEU A 8 -42.60 24.40 79.77
CA LEU A 8 -43.70 24.60 78.79
C LEU A 8 -43.27 25.34 77.52
N ALA A 9 -42.26 26.21 77.58
CA ALA A 9 -41.73 26.88 76.38
C ALA A 9 -40.84 25.97 75.50
N ALA A 10 -40.40 24.83 76.03
CA ALA A 10 -39.61 23.85 75.29
C ALA A 10 -40.45 22.87 74.45
N LYS A 11 -41.79 22.86 74.60
CA LYS A 11 -42.66 21.84 73.99
C LYS A 11 -43.46 22.30 72.76
N GLU A 12 -43.52 23.60 72.48
CA GLU A 12 -44.28 24.14 71.32
C GLU A 12 -43.42 24.57 70.13
N ARG A 13 -42.11 24.82 70.31
CA ARG A 13 -41.19 25.02 69.18
C ARG A 13 -40.82 23.72 68.45
N SER A 14 -41.19 22.56 68.99
CA SER A 14 -40.80 21.25 68.45
C SER A 14 -41.75 20.69 67.37
N GLY A 15 -42.93 21.29 67.15
CA GLY A 15 -43.94 20.74 66.23
C GLY A 15 -43.55 20.80 64.75
N ASN A 16 -42.97 21.93 64.31
CA ASN A 16 -42.67 22.18 62.89
C ASN A 16 -41.16 22.19 62.59
N TRP A 17 -40.30 22.32 63.61
CA TRP A 17 -38.83 22.26 63.44
C TRP A 17 -38.38 20.98 62.75
N TRP A 18 -38.92 19.83 63.15
CA TRP A 18 -38.54 18.55 62.54
C TRP A 18 -38.92 18.48 61.05
N GLN A 19 -40.00 19.15 60.64
CA GLN A 19 -40.46 19.16 59.25
C GLN A 19 -39.57 20.05 58.36
N ILE A 20 -39.12 21.20 58.86
CA ILE A 20 -38.17 22.09 58.14
C ILE A 20 -36.82 21.38 57.95
N VAL A 21 -36.34 20.72 59.01
CA VAL A 21 -35.08 19.95 58.96
C VAL A 21 -35.19 18.80 57.94
N LEU A 22 -36.31 18.08 57.93
CA LEU A 22 -36.52 16.97 56.98
C LEU A 22 -36.60 17.46 55.52
N LEU A 23 -37.26 18.60 55.27
CA LEU A 23 -37.33 19.21 53.93
C LEU A 23 -35.95 19.63 53.43
N GLY A 24 -35.14 20.26 54.29
CA GLY A 24 -33.75 20.61 53.98
C GLY A 24 -32.91 19.38 53.65
N LEU A 25 -33.08 18.28 54.40
CA LEU A 25 -32.42 17.00 54.12
C LEU A 25 -32.87 16.39 52.78
N LEU A 26 -34.15 16.47 52.43
CA LEU A 26 -34.68 15.98 51.16
C LEU A 26 -34.14 16.77 49.96
N LEU A 27 -34.09 18.10 50.04
CA LEU A 27 -33.51 18.94 48.99
C LEU A 27 -32.01 18.72 48.83
N ALA A 28 -31.28 18.63 49.95
CA ALA A 28 -29.86 18.27 49.94
C ALA A 28 -29.63 16.89 49.31
N PHE A 29 -30.50 15.91 49.61
CA PHE A 29 -30.46 14.58 49.01
C PHE A 29 -30.74 14.60 47.50
N VAL A 30 -31.69 15.41 47.02
CA VAL A 30 -31.97 15.58 45.58
C VAL A 30 -30.76 16.18 44.85
N ILE A 31 -30.19 17.28 45.36
CA ILE A 31 -29.00 17.91 44.78
C ILE A 31 -27.82 16.94 44.78
N PHE A 32 -27.61 16.22 45.88
CA PHE A 32 -26.58 15.20 45.99
C PHE A 32 -26.77 14.05 45.01
N ASN A 33 -28.01 13.54 44.88
CA ASN A 33 -28.34 12.43 43.98
C ASN A 33 -28.08 12.81 42.51
N PHE A 34 -28.61 13.95 42.04
CA PHE A 34 -28.41 14.40 40.66
C PHE A 34 -26.97 14.86 40.37
N GLY A 35 -26.30 15.50 41.35
CA GLY A 35 -24.90 15.87 41.24
C GLY A 35 -23.96 14.65 41.15
N TRP A 36 -24.18 13.64 41.99
CA TRP A 36 -23.47 12.36 41.88
C TRP A 36 -23.80 11.66 40.56
N MET A 37 -25.08 11.63 40.16
CA MET A 37 -25.51 11.04 38.89
C MET A 37 -24.79 11.65 37.69
N TYR A 38 -24.62 12.97 37.65
CA TYR A 38 -23.89 13.66 36.58
C TYR A 38 -22.45 13.16 36.47
N ILE A 39 -21.73 13.06 37.60
CA ILE A 39 -20.34 12.56 37.64
C ILE A 39 -20.27 11.09 37.20
N LYS A 40 -21.12 10.23 37.77
CA LYS A 40 -21.14 8.79 37.46
C LYS A 40 -21.53 8.51 36.00
N ASN A 41 -22.50 9.24 35.44
CA ASN A 41 -22.86 9.11 34.03
C ASN A 41 -21.72 9.51 33.09
N GLY A 42 -20.89 10.50 33.47
CA GLY A 42 -19.68 10.84 32.73
C GLY A 42 -18.66 9.70 32.71
N GLN A 43 -18.44 9.06 33.87
CA GLN A 43 -17.56 7.90 34.00
C GLN A 43 -18.08 6.70 33.20
N ASP A 44 -19.39 6.42 33.25
CA ASP A 44 -20.02 5.32 32.50
C ASP A 44 -19.88 5.52 30.98
N ARG A 45 -20.07 6.75 30.47
CA ARG A 45 -19.84 7.05 29.04
C ARG A 45 -18.39 6.80 28.62
N GLN A 46 -17.43 7.13 29.48
CA GLN A 46 -16.01 6.89 29.20
C GLN A 46 -15.70 5.39 29.21
N ALA A 47 -16.27 4.63 30.14
CA ALA A 47 -16.13 3.18 30.17
C ALA A 47 -16.74 2.53 28.92
N VAL A 48 -17.93 2.96 28.47
CA VAL A 48 -18.52 2.53 27.19
C VAL A 48 -17.60 2.85 26.02
N ALA A 49 -17.02 4.06 25.96
CA ALA A 49 -16.07 4.41 24.89
C ALA A 49 -14.85 3.46 24.86
N TYR A 50 -14.31 3.06 26.01
CA TYR A 50 -13.25 2.05 26.07
C TYR A 50 -13.71 0.69 25.56
N THR A 51 -14.94 0.26 25.86
CA THR A 51 -15.48 -0.98 25.29
C THR A 51 -15.61 -0.91 23.77
N THR A 52 -16.02 0.23 23.21
CA THR A 52 -16.09 0.45 21.75
C THR A 52 -14.69 0.42 21.12
N GLU A 53 -13.69 1.06 21.74
CA GLU A 53 -12.30 0.97 21.29
C GLU A 53 -11.79 -0.47 21.29
N ILE A 54 -12.10 -1.26 22.33
CA ILE A 54 -11.73 -2.68 22.41
C ILE A 54 -12.37 -3.47 21.26
N GLN A 55 -13.64 -3.22 20.93
CA GLN A 55 -14.33 -3.90 19.81
C GLN A 55 -13.62 -3.67 18.47
N VAL A 56 -13.28 -2.42 18.15
CA VAL A 56 -12.61 -2.09 16.89
C VAL A 56 -11.19 -2.63 16.87
N LYS A 57 -10.43 -2.37 17.94
CA LYS A 57 -9.01 -2.77 18.02
C LYS A 57 -8.84 -4.28 18.07
N SER A 58 -9.79 -5.05 18.61
CA SER A 58 -9.70 -6.52 18.59
C SER A 58 -9.79 -7.06 17.16
N GLN A 59 -10.58 -6.44 16.28
CA GLN A 59 -10.65 -6.79 14.87
C GLN A 59 -9.38 -6.38 14.12
N GLU A 60 -8.86 -5.17 14.37
CA GLU A 60 -7.55 -4.75 13.82
C GLU A 60 -6.42 -5.70 14.26
N LEU A 61 -6.43 -6.12 15.53
CA LEU A 61 -5.46 -7.07 16.07
C LEU A 61 -5.51 -8.42 15.33
N ALA A 62 -6.70 -8.95 15.05
CA ALA A 62 -6.84 -10.18 14.26
C ALA A 62 -6.32 -10.04 12.83
N LYS A 63 -6.60 -8.91 12.18
CA LYS A 63 -6.05 -8.60 10.86
C LYS A 63 -4.52 -8.60 10.88
N PHE A 64 -3.91 -7.85 11.80
CA PHE A 64 -2.46 -7.78 11.91
C PHE A 64 -1.81 -9.09 12.38
N ALA A 65 -2.53 -9.91 13.16
CA ALA A 65 -2.09 -11.27 13.49
C ALA A 65 -1.93 -12.14 12.24
N SER A 66 -2.88 -12.07 11.31
CA SER A 66 -2.84 -12.78 10.02
C SER A 66 -1.72 -12.29 9.11
N GLU A 67 -1.58 -10.97 8.97
CA GLU A 67 -0.50 -10.38 8.16
C GLU A 67 0.89 -10.65 8.75
N ALA A 68 1.04 -10.58 10.08
CA ALA A 68 2.28 -10.93 10.78
C ALA A 68 2.61 -12.42 10.60
N ALA A 69 1.63 -13.30 10.70
CA ALA A 69 1.80 -14.72 10.40
C ALA A 69 2.19 -14.98 8.94
N GLY A 70 1.92 -14.05 8.02
CA GLY A 70 2.40 -14.06 6.64
C GLY A 70 3.84 -13.57 6.44
N GLY A 71 4.51 -13.07 7.49
CA GLY A 71 5.86 -12.52 7.40
C GLY A 71 5.93 -11.02 7.09
N ASN A 72 4.84 -10.27 7.31
CA ASN A 72 4.87 -8.82 7.18
C ASN A 72 5.48 -8.17 8.45
N LEU A 73 6.62 -7.50 8.31
CA LEU A 73 7.35 -6.85 9.40
C LEU A 73 6.52 -5.75 10.10
N ASP A 74 5.84 -4.90 9.34
CA ASP A 74 5.05 -3.79 9.90
C ASP A 74 3.83 -4.31 10.66
N ALA A 75 3.24 -5.40 10.18
CA ALA A 75 2.13 -6.07 10.86
C ALA A 75 2.52 -6.58 12.25
N PHE A 76 3.76 -7.06 12.47
CA PHE A 76 4.23 -7.41 13.81
C PHE A 76 4.24 -6.21 14.76
N ASN A 77 4.67 -5.04 14.28
CA ASN A 77 4.72 -3.83 15.09
C ASN A 77 3.30 -3.34 15.43
N GLN A 78 2.40 -3.36 14.45
CA GLN A 78 1.00 -3.00 14.65
C GLN A 78 0.28 -3.99 15.59
N LEU A 79 0.55 -5.30 15.45
CA LEU A 79 0.02 -6.34 16.33
C LEU A 79 0.38 -6.09 17.80
N ASP A 80 1.64 -5.78 18.11
CA ASP A 80 2.06 -5.47 19.49
C ASP A 80 1.47 -4.15 20.00
N ALA A 81 1.38 -3.13 19.14
CA ALA A 81 0.75 -1.86 19.48
C ALA A 81 -0.72 -2.03 19.86
N ARG A 82 -1.53 -2.68 18.99
CA ARG A 82 -2.96 -2.95 19.28
C ARG A 82 -3.13 -3.80 20.53
N ARG A 83 -2.25 -4.79 20.73
CA ARG A 83 -2.26 -5.61 21.93
C ARG A 83 -2.07 -4.78 23.20
N LYS A 84 -1.07 -3.89 23.21
CA LYS A 84 -0.80 -3.00 24.35
C LYS A 84 -1.95 -2.02 24.61
N GLU A 85 -2.56 -1.48 23.56
CA GLU A 85 -3.69 -0.56 23.67
C GLU A 85 -4.92 -1.23 24.28
N ILE A 86 -5.33 -2.40 23.78
CA ILE A 86 -6.46 -3.15 24.35
C ILE A 86 -6.16 -3.57 25.79
N ASP A 87 -4.94 -4.02 26.06
CA ASP A 87 -4.50 -4.38 27.41
C ASP A 87 -4.64 -3.21 28.39
N ALA A 88 -4.27 -2.01 27.98
CA ALA A 88 -4.47 -0.80 28.78
C ALA A 88 -5.96 -0.51 29.00
N ARG A 89 -6.81 -0.62 27.97
CA ARG A 89 -8.27 -0.39 28.12
C ARG A 89 -8.93 -1.41 29.05
N VAL A 90 -8.59 -2.69 28.92
CA VAL A 90 -9.10 -3.74 29.81
C VAL A 90 -8.64 -3.50 31.25
N ARG A 91 -7.38 -3.08 31.45
CA ARG A 91 -6.89 -2.70 32.79
C ARG A 91 -7.64 -1.49 33.35
N TYR A 92 -7.86 -0.43 32.55
CA TYR A 92 -8.62 0.74 32.99
C TYR A 92 -10.07 0.41 33.34
N LEU A 93 -10.71 -0.53 32.63
CA LEU A 93 -12.04 -1.00 32.98
C LEU A 93 -12.05 -1.80 34.30
N ASN A 94 -11.01 -2.58 34.59
CA ASN A 94 -10.91 -3.35 35.84
C ASN A 94 -10.55 -2.48 37.06
N ASP A 95 -9.47 -1.71 36.94
CA ASP A 95 -8.84 -1.04 38.08
C ASP A 95 -9.08 0.48 38.12
N GLY A 96 -9.63 1.04 37.04
CA GLY A 96 -9.86 2.47 36.87
C GLY A 96 -8.75 3.17 36.07
N ASN A 97 -9.04 4.37 35.58
CA ASN A 97 -8.08 5.24 34.93
C ASN A 97 -7.71 6.40 35.87
N PRO A 98 -6.46 6.45 36.38
CA PRO A 98 -6.02 7.51 37.29
C PRO A 98 -5.89 8.89 36.62
N GLU A 99 -5.68 8.95 35.31
CA GLU A 99 -5.54 10.23 34.57
C GLU A 99 -6.89 10.94 34.42
N THR A 100 -7.97 10.18 34.23
CA THR A 100 -9.31 10.73 34.00
C THR A 100 -10.17 10.70 35.26
N GLY A 101 -9.72 10.03 36.32
CA GLY A 101 -10.49 9.81 37.54
C GLY A 101 -11.62 8.80 37.38
N MET A 102 -11.61 7.99 36.32
CA MET A 102 -12.60 6.93 36.12
C MET A 102 -12.35 5.77 37.10
N PRO A 103 -13.34 5.34 37.90
CA PRO A 103 -13.18 4.19 38.79
C PRO A 103 -13.17 2.88 37.99
N GLY A 104 -12.67 1.82 38.62
CA GLY A 104 -12.77 0.46 38.08
C GLY A 104 -14.19 -0.10 38.22
N TYR A 105 -14.58 -0.96 37.27
CA TYR A 105 -15.90 -1.60 37.20
C TYR A 105 -15.88 -3.07 37.65
N LYS A 106 -14.75 -3.57 38.15
CA LYS A 106 -14.62 -4.98 38.59
C LYS A 106 -15.55 -5.35 39.75
N ASP A 107 -15.84 -4.39 40.62
CA ASP A 107 -16.71 -4.56 41.79
C ASP A 107 -18.09 -3.89 41.59
N GLU A 108 -18.35 -3.32 40.40
CA GLU A 108 -19.60 -2.61 40.10
C GLU A 108 -20.70 -3.62 39.78
N GLU A 109 -21.72 -3.65 40.63
CA GLU A 109 -22.88 -4.54 40.49
C GLU A 109 -23.63 -4.26 39.17
N GLY A 110 -23.93 -5.31 38.41
CA GLY A 110 -24.53 -5.21 37.06
C GLY A 110 -23.52 -5.25 35.90
N ALA A 111 -22.28 -4.83 36.10
CA ALA A 111 -21.24 -4.83 35.04
C ALA A 111 -20.08 -5.80 35.30
N SER A 112 -19.78 -6.12 36.55
CA SER A 112 -18.63 -6.96 36.96
C SER A 112 -18.57 -8.32 36.26
N ALA A 113 -19.70 -9.02 36.13
CA ALA A 113 -19.75 -10.33 35.47
C ALA A 113 -19.43 -10.26 33.97
N ALA A 114 -19.94 -9.23 33.27
CA ALA A 114 -19.64 -9.01 31.86
C ALA A 114 -18.17 -8.60 31.66
N LEU A 115 -17.64 -7.78 32.56
CA LEU A 115 -16.24 -7.37 32.56
C LEU A 115 -15.28 -8.54 32.79
N LEU A 116 -15.63 -9.46 33.70
CA LEU A 116 -14.84 -10.67 33.93
C LEU A 116 -14.75 -11.53 32.66
N LYS A 117 -15.88 -11.73 31.96
CA LYS A 117 -15.90 -12.46 30.68
C LYS A 117 -15.02 -11.77 29.64
N LEU A 118 -15.12 -10.45 29.50
CA LEU A 118 -14.28 -9.68 28.58
C LEU A 118 -12.80 -9.82 28.92
N THR A 119 -12.44 -9.69 30.21
CA THR A 119 -11.07 -9.80 30.70
C THR A 119 -10.48 -11.17 30.41
N GLU A 120 -11.24 -12.24 30.65
CA GLU A 120 -10.79 -13.61 30.36
C GLU A 120 -10.67 -13.86 28.84
N GLY A 121 -11.61 -13.33 28.04
CA GLY A 121 -11.53 -13.42 26.58
C GLY A 121 -10.31 -12.68 26.03
N TRP A 122 -10.05 -11.49 26.58
CA TRP A 122 -8.87 -10.71 26.24
C TRP A 122 -7.58 -11.45 26.60
N ARG A 123 -7.52 -12.09 27.78
CA ARG A 123 -6.35 -12.86 28.22
C ARG A 123 -5.98 -13.97 27.22
N VAL A 124 -6.98 -14.67 26.70
CA VAL A 124 -6.78 -15.72 25.68
C VAL A 124 -6.29 -15.11 24.37
N LEU A 125 -6.96 -14.07 23.85
CA LEU A 125 -6.57 -13.39 22.61
C LEU A 125 -5.15 -12.80 22.69
N ALA A 126 -4.84 -12.13 23.79
CA ALA A 126 -3.53 -11.53 24.05
C ALA A 126 -2.42 -12.59 24.09
N ALA A 127 -2.70 -13.77 24.64
CA ALA A 127 -1.75 -14.89 24.64
C ALA A 127 -1.48 -15.43 23.23
N LYS A 128 -2.51 -15.53 22.37
CA LYS A 128 -2.34 -15.92 20.96
C LYS A 128 -1.52 -14.90 20.18
N ALA A 129 -1.84 -13.61 20.33
CA ALA A 129 -1.05 -12.52 19.74
C ALA A 129 0.41 -12.53 20.23
N ALA A 130 0.64 -12.74 21.53
CA ALA A 130 1.99 -12.85 22.08
C ALA A 130 2.76 -14.07 21.53
N GLY A 131 2.07 -15.20 21.31
CA GLY A 131 2.63 -16.38 20.66
C GLY A 131 3.18 -16.09 19.26
N ILE A 132 2.42 -15.33 18.46
CA ILE A 132 2.86 -14.87 17.13
C ILE A 132 4.06 -13.93 17.25
N LEU A 133 3.97 -12.90 18.10
CA LEU A 133 5.04 -11.92 18.32
C LEU A 133 6.36 -12.58 18.77
N SER A 134 6.28 -13.60 19.62
CA SER A 134 7.46 -14.32 20.12
C SER A 134 8.23 -15.08 19.05
N ARG A 135 7.59 -15.40 17.92
CA ARG A 135 8.17 -16.12 16.77
C ARG A 135 8.45 -15.20 15.58
N LYS A 136 8.47 -13.88 15.80
CA LYS A 136 8.71 -12.87 14.76
C LYS A 136 9.94 -13.17 13.91
N GLU A 137 11.09 -13.41 14.53
CA GLU A 137 12.34 -13.65 13.80
C GLU A 137 12.28 -14.93 12.96
N LEU A 138 11.68 -16.01 13.50
CA LEU A 138 11.51 -17.27 12.79
C LEU A 138 10.67 -17.10 11.52
N VAL A 139 9.54 -16.39 11.61
CA VAL A 139 8.66 -16.16 10.46
C VAL A 139 9.34 -15.28 9.41
N LEU A 140 10.00 -14.20 9.84
CA LEU A 140 10.69 -13.29 8.92
C LEU A 140 11.87 -13.98 8.20
N ASP A 141 12.69 -14.75 8.92
CA ASP A 141 13.80 -15.51 8.34
C ASP A 141 13.28 -16.58 7.38
N ALA A 142 12.21 -17.30 7.73
CA ALA A 142 11.60 -18.30 6.87
C ALA A 142 11.02 -17.68 5.58
N THR A 143 10.29 -16.57 5.67
CA THR A 143 9.72 -15.88 4.51
C THR A 143 10.82 -15.27 3.62
N ALA A 144 11.87 -14.69 4.21
CA ALA A 144 13.01 -14.17 3.45
C ALA A 144 13.77 -15.31 2.73
N THR A 145 14.07 -16.40 3.44
CA THR A 145 14.73 -17.59 2.89
C THR A 145 13.90 -18.22 1.78
N ALA A 146 12.58 -18.27 1.94
CA ALA A 146 11.68 -18.74 0.91
C ALA A 146 11.65 -17.82 -0.32
N GLY A 147 11.74 -16.50 -0.12
CA GLY A 147 11.91 -15.52 -1.19
C GLY A 147 13.15 -15.80 -2.01
N ASP A 148 14.30 -15.96 -1.36
CA ASP A 148 15.57 -16.30 -2.02
C ASP A 148 15.48 -17.62 -2.80
N PHE A 149 14.84 -18.65 -2.22
CA PHE A 149 14.63 -19.92 -2.88
C PHE A 149 13.75 -19.78 -4.14
N ASN A 150 12.66 -19.02 -4.05
CA ASN A 150 11.74 -18.77 -5.17
C ASN A 150 12.37 -17.93 -6.29
N THR A 151 13.35 -17.07 -6.00
CA THR A 151 14.09 -16.32 -7.02
C THR A 151 15.15 -17.18 -7.71
N ARG A 152 15.85 -18.05 -6.95
CA ARG A 152 16.97 -18.85 -7.48
C ARG A 152 16.51 -20.11 -8.22
N MET A 153 15.43 -20.75 -7.81
CA MET A 153 15.00 -22.00 -8.45
C MET A 153 14.62 -21.88 -9.94
N PRO A 154 13.92 -20.82 -10.39
CA PRO A 154 13.68 -20.61 -11.81
C PRO A 154 14.96 -20.49 -12.64
N VAL A 155 16.01 -19.87 -12.10
CA VAL A 155 17.33 -19.76 -12.76
C VAL A 155 17.97 -21.14 -12.92
N LEU A 156 17.95 -21.95 -11.85
CA LEU A 156 18.41 -23.34 -11.87
C LEU A 156 17.62 -24.18 -12.89
N ASN A 157 16.30 -23.99 -12.98
CA ASN A 157 15.45 -24.65 -13.98
C ASN A 157 15.79 -24.23 -15.40
N SER A 158 16.05 -22.95 -15.63
CA SER A 158 16.44 -22.46 -16.95
C SER A 158 17.79 -23.03 -17.38
N ARG A 159 18.78 -23.05 -16.49
CA ARG A 159 20.09 -23.69 -16.73
C ARG A 159 19.95 -25.18 -17.01
N MET A 160 19.11 -25.88 -16.24
CA MET A 160 18.85 -27.30 -16.47
C MET A 160 18.14 -27.54 -17.81
N ASN A 161 17.28 -26.62 -18.26
CA ASN A 161 16.67 -26.70 -19.58
C ASN A 161 17.70 -26.54 -20.72
N GLU A 162 18.72 -25.68 -20.54
CA GLU A 162 19.85 -25.60 -21.48
C GLU A 162 20.58 -26.95 -21.59
N VAL A 163 20.81 -27.64 -20.46
CA VAL A 163 21.39 -29.00 -20.44
C VAL A 163 20.53 -29.98 -21.24
N VAL A 164 19.21 -29.97 -21.03
CA VAL A 164 18.27 -30.83 -21.76
C VAL A 164 18.29 -30.55 -23.27
N ASN A 165 18.35 -29.28 -23.68
CA ASN A 165 18.43 -28.89 -25.09
C ASN A 165 19.73 -29.40 -25.73
N ILE A 166 20.88 -29.21 -25.08
CA ILE A 166 22.18 -29.72 -25.56
C ILE A 166 22.14 -31.25 -25.74
N LEU A 167 21.52 -31.96 -24.79
CA LEU A 167 21.40 -33.42 -24.88
C LEU A 167 20.49 -33.86 -26.02
N THR A 168 19.41 -33.12 -26.27
CA THR A 168 18.47 -33.41 -27.35
C THR A 168 19.11 -33.14 -28.71
N ASP A 169 19.77 -32.00 -28.89
CA ASP A 169 20.43 -31.60 -30.15
C ASP A 169 21.57 -32.54 -30.54
N ARG A 170 22.22 -33.16 -29.55
CA ARG A 170 23.33 -34.11 -29.75
C ARG A 170 22.91 -35.57 -29.74
N ASN A 171 21.60 -35.85 -29.78
CA ASN A 171 21.04 -37.19 -29.86
C ASN A 171 21.50 -38.12 -28.70
N ALA A 172 21.62 -37.55 -27.49
CA ALA A 172 22.02 -38.27 -26.29
C ALA A 172 21.01 -39.38 -25.90
N PRO A 173 21.40 -40.37 -25.09
CA PRO A 173 20.50 -41.43 -24.66
C PRO A 173 19.23 -40.88 -23.99
N ALA A 174 18.07 -41.41 -24.36
CA ALA A 174 16.77 -40.95 -23.83
C ALA A 174 16.68 -41.00 -22.30
N SER A 175 17.42 -41.92 -21.65
CA SER A 175 17.52 -41.99 -20.20
C SER A 175 18.17 -40.74 -19.59
N GLN A 176 19.23 -40.20 -20.20
CA GLN A 176 19.91 -38.99 -19.71
C GLN A 176 19.06 -37.74 -19.91
N VAL A 177 18.36 -37.62 -21.05
CA VAL A 177 17.40 -36.55 -21.30
C VAL A 177 16.27 -36.60 -20.27
N TYR A 178 15.71 -37.77 -20.00
CA TYR A 178 14.65 -37.96 -19.01
C TYR A 178 15.08 -37.61 -17.58
N ILE A 179 16.26 -38.09 -17.14
CA ILE A 179 16.78 -37.81 -15.80
C ILE A 179 17.01 -36.31 -15.60
N SER A 180 17.56 -35.64 -16.62
CA SER A 180 17.82 -34.19 -16.59
C SER A 180 16.52 -33.40 -16.59
N ALA A 181 15.55 -33.74 -17.45
CA ALA A 181 14.23 -33.09 -17.46
C ALA A 181 13.46 -33.31 -16.13
N ARG A 182 13.63 -34.48 -15.49
CA ARG A 182 13.01 -34.77 -14.20
C ARG A 182 13.54 -33.88 -13.07
N GLN A 183 14.74 -33.31 -13.17
CA GLN A 183 15.24 -32.34 -12.20
C GLN A 183 14.35 -31.10 -12.12
N MET A 184 13.88 -30.59 -13.26
CA MET A 184 12.98 -29.44 -13.28
C MET A 184 11.66 -29.73 -12.58
N LEU A 185 11.12 -30.94 -12.74
CA LEU A 185 9.91 -31.38 -12.03
C LEU A 185 10.10 -31.49 -10.51
N LEU A 186 11.32 -31.78 -10.04
CA LEU A 186 11.64 -31.78 -8.60
C LEU A 186 11.74 -30.35 -8.07
N ALA A 187 12.36 -29.44 -8.82
CA ALA A 187 12.38 -28.01 -8.49
C ALA A 187 10.97 -27.43 -8.34
N ASP A 188 10.06 -27.72 -9.29
CA ASP A 188 8.67 -27.26 -9.23
C ASP A 188 7.90 -27.86 -8.05
N ARG A 189 8.15 -29.13 -7.71
CA ARG A 189 7.58 -29.74 -6.50
C ARG A 189 8.10 -29.08 -5.23
N MET A 190 9.40 -28.80 -5.15
CA MET A 190 9.98 -28.10 -4.01
C MET A 190 9.37 -26.72 -3.82
N MET A 191 9.20 -25.92 -4.89
CA MET A 191 8.54 -24.61 -4.81
C MET A 191 7.10 -24.71 -4.31
N ARG A 192 6.32 -25.70 -4.79
CA ARG A 192 4.95 -25.91 -4.30
C ARG A 192 4.91 -26.32 -2.82
N ARG A 193 5.77 -27.25 -2.41
CA ARG A 193 5.84 -27.67 -1.00
C ARG A 193 6.32 -26.54 -0.09
N LEU A 194 7.22 -25.69 -0.56
CA LEU A 194 7.63 -24.49 0.16
C LEU A 194 6.43 -23.57 0.42
N GLN A 195 5.58 -23.35 -0.59
CA GLN A 195 4.35 -22.57 -0.42
C GLN A 195 3.38 -23.23 0.57
N GLU A 196 3.25 -24.55 0.55
CA GLU A 196 2.45 -25.30 1.53
C GLU A 196 2.98 -25.13 2.97
N ILE A 197 4.30 -25.16 3.16
CA ILE A 197 4.94 -24.91 4.47
C ILE A 197 4.65 -23.49 4.96
N LEU A 198 4.76 -22.49 4.09
CA LEU A 198 4.49 -21.09 4.47
C LEU A 198 3.00 -20.80 4.69
N ALA A 199 2.10 -21.54 4.03
CA ALA A 199 0.67 -21.45 4.25
C ALA A 199 0.26 -22.02 5.61
N GLY A 200 0.97 -23.06 6.06
CA GLY A 200 0.73 -23.76 7.32
C GLY A 200 -0.45 -24.75 7.27
N GLY A 201 -0.67 -25.47 8.37
CA GLY A 201 -1.79 -26.39 8.58
C GLY A 201 -1.57 -27.83 8.11
N GLN A 202 -0.56 -28.07 7.26
CA GLN A 202 -0.08 -29.41 6.86
C GLN A 202 1.45 -29.45 6.70
N SER A 203 2.19 -28.63 7.48
CA SER A 203 3.62 -28.45 7.23
C SER A 203 4.42 -29.73 7.47
N GLU A 204 3.99 -30.66 8.33
CA GLU A 204 4.74 -31.90 8.55
C GLU A 204 4.90 -32.74 7.25
N ALA A 205 3.80 -32.91 6.49
CA ALA A 205 3.83 -33.62 5.22
C ALA A 205 4.58 -32.82 4.14
N ALA A 206 4.39 -31.50 4.12
CA ALA A 206 5.03 -30.60 3.16
C ALA A 206 6.55 -30.51 3.39
N VAL A 207 7.00 -30.30 4.64
CA VAL A 207 8.40 -30.33 5.09
C VAL A 207 9.05 -31.66 4.76
N GLY A 208 8.42 -32.78 5.15
CA GLY A 208 8.97 -34.11 4.86
C GLY A 208 9.10 -34.37 3.36
N GLY A 209 8.14 -33.88 2.56
CA GLY A 209 8.23 -33.94 1.11
C GLY A 209 9.31 -33.04 0.52
N PHE A 210 9.44 -31.81 1.02
CA PHE A 210 10.41 -30.82 0.57
C PHE A 210 11.83 -31.31 0.82
N GLN A 211 12.07 -31.88 2.02
CA GLN A 211 13.34 -32.50 2.37
C GLN A 211 13.69 -33.68 1.45
N ARG A 212 12.71 -34.54 1.13
CA ARG A 212 12.93 -35.67 0.21
C ARG A 212 13.25 -35.18 -1.21
N ASP A 213 12.49 -34.22 -1.72
CA ASP A 213 12.67 -33.68 -3.07
C ASP A 213 14.02 -32.95 -3.18
N ALA A 214 14.44 -32.19 -2.17
CA ALA A 214 15.75 -31.53 -2.12
C ALA A 214 16.91 -32.52 -2.07
N ARG A 215 16.83 -33.55 -1.23
CA ARG A 215 17.84 -34.62 -1.20
C ARG A 215 17.94 -35.35 -2.54
N LEU A 216 16.81 -35.64 -3.18
CA LEU A 216 16.78 -36.30 -4.47
C LEU A 216 17.35 -35.41 -5.58
N TYR A 217 17.04 -34.12 -5.58
CA TYR A 217 17.61 -33.13 -6.52
C TYR A 217 19.14 -33.13 -6.43
N GLY A 218 19.69 -32.92 -5.23
CA GLY A 218 21.15 -32.93 -5.02
C GLY A 218 21.82 -34.25 -5.40
N THR A 219 21.18 -35.38 -5.07
CA THR A 219 21.74 -36.72 -5.42
C THR A 219 21.79 -36.94 -6.92
N VAL A 220 20.74 -36.57 -7.65
CA VAL A 220 20.70 -36.71 -9.11
C VAL A 220 21.65 -35.72 -9.78
N LEU A 221 21.71 -34.47 -9.33
CA LEU A 221 22.65 -33.47 -9.83
C LEU A 221 24.10 -33.94 -9.70
N SER A 222 24.50 -34.43 -8.53
CA SER A 222 25.82 -35.03 -8.32
C SER A 222 26.03 -36.28 -9.19
N GLY A 223 24.99 -37.09 -9.40
CA GLY A 223 25.03 -38.25 -10.30
C GLY A 223 25.21 -37.89 -11.77
N LEU A 224 24.68 -36.76 -12.23
CA LEU A 224 24.87 -36.25 -13.59
C LEU A 224 26.32 -35.74 -13.83
N ILE A 225 26.98 -35.25 -12.78
CA ILE A 225 28.37 -34.74 -12.84
C ILE A 225 29.39 -35.89 -12.69
N ASN A 226 29.25 -36.68 -11.62
CA ASN A 226 30.25 -37.68 -11.18
C ASN A 226 29.88 -39.12 -11.56
N GLY A 227 28.62 -39.39 -11.92
CA GLY A 227 28.06 -40.73 -12.08
C GLY A 227 27.45 -41.26 -10.78
N ALA A 228 26.33 -41.97 -10.89
CA ALA A 228 25.71 -42.68 -9.78
C ALA A 228 25.19 -44.05 -10.28
N PRO A 229 26.04 -45.10 -10.25
CA PRO A 229 25.70 -46.44 -10.74
C PRO A 229 24.49 -47.03 -10.01
N GLU A 230 24.37 -46.76 -8.71
CA GLU A 230 23.24 -47.13 -7.83
C GLU A 230 21.88 -46.70 -8.39
N LEU A 231 21.86 -45.53 -9.05
CA LEU A 231 20.66 -44.89 -9.61
C LEU A 231 20.57 -45.06 -11.12
N SER A 232 21.46 -45.86 -11.71
CA SER A 232 21.61 -46.00 -13.17
C SER A 232 21.88 -44.68 -13.90
N ILE A 233 22.54 -43.72 -13.23
CA ILE A 233 22.91 -42.42 -13.79
C ILE A 233 24.36 -42.49 -14.24
N ARG A 234 24.61 -42.27 -15.54
CA ARG A 234 25.95 -42.11 -16.07
C ARG A 234 26.33 -40.63 -16.10
N PRO A 235 27.60 -40.30 -15.82
CA PRO A 235 28.07 -38.92 -15.92
C PRO A 235 27.88 -38.41 -17.36
N LEU A 236 27.67 -37.11 -17.49
CA LEU A 236 27.53 -36.48 -18.80
C LEU A 236 28.91 -36.22 -19.41
N ASP A 237 29.09 -36.70 -20.64
CA ASP A 237 30.38 -36.62 -21.36
C ASP A 237 30.55 -35.31 -22.14
N ASN A 238 29.47 -34.57 -22.37
CA ASN A 238 29.50 -33.33 -23.13
C ASN A 238 30.09 -32.17 -22.30
N ALA A 239 31.16 -31.55 -22.79
CA ALA A 239 31.88 -30.48 -22.09
C ALA A 239 31.03 -29.23 -21.80
N ASN A 240 30.17 -28.82 -22.72
CA ASN A 240 29.30 -27.66 -22.55
C ASN A 240 28.20 -27.95 -21.51
N ALA A 241 27.57 -29.12 -21.60
CA ALA A 241 26.57 -29.55 -20.63
C ALA A 241 27.18 -29.71 -19.22
N ARG A 242 28.43 -30.20 -19.11
CA ARG A 242 29.17 -30.27 -17.84
C ARG A 242 29.40 -28.89 -17.24
N THR A 243 29.83 -27.92 -18.04
CA THR A 243 30.07 -26.55 -17.57
C THR A 243 28.80 -25.94 -16.95
N ILE A 244 27.64 -26.15 -17.61
CA ILE A 244 26.35 -25.68 -17.08
C ILE A 244 25.95 -26.46 -15.82
N LEU A 245 26.22 -27.77 -15.75
CA LEU A 245 25.93 -28.56 -14.55
C LEU A 245 26.80 -28.18 -13.35
N ASP A 246 28.05 -27.79 -13.58
CA ASP A 246 28.93 -27.29 -12.53
C ASP A 246 28.38 -25.96 -11.97
N ASP A 247 27.92 -25.04 -12.84
CA ASP A 247 27.20 -23.81 -12.42
C ASP A 247 25.93 -24.13 -11.62
N VAL A 248 25.09 -25.05 -12.11
CA VAL A 248 23.89 -25.51 -11.40
C VAL A 248 24.25 -26.10 -10.03
N ASN A 249 25.34 -26.87 -9.93
CA ASN A 249 25.78 -27.48 -8.68
C ASN A 249 26.35 -26.47 -7.69
N GLU A 250 27.07 -25.45 -8.15
CA GLU A 250 27.50 -24.34 -7.32
C GLU A 250 26.30 -23.56 -6.77
N GLN A 251 25.35 -23.20 -7.63
CA GLN A 251 24.11 -22.50 -7.25
C GLN A 251 23.27 -23.34 -6.27
N TRP A 252 23.14 -24.65 -6.50
CA TRP A 252 22.46 -25.58 -5.60
C TRP A 252 23.17 -25.68 -4.24
N GLY A 253 24.51 -25.71 -4.22
CA GLY A 253 25.31 -25.70 -3.00
C GLY A 253 25.00 -24.49 -2.11
N MET A 254 24.76 -23.32 -2.71
CA MET A 254 24.35 -22.11 -2.00
C MET A 254 22.94 -22.23 -1.38
N LEU A 255 22.06 -23.05 -1.95
CA LEU A 255 20.71 -23.29 -1.44
C LEU A 255 20.64 -24.31 -0.29
N GLY A 256 21.72 -25.04 0.00
CA GLY A 256 21.72 -26.06 1.04
C GLY A 256 21.36 -25.54 2.44
N ASN A 257 21.94 -24.40 2.85
CA ASN A 257 21.61 -23.77 4.13
C ASN A 257 20.18 -23.19 4.16
N PRO A 258 19.73 -22.43 3.13
CA PRO A 258 18.34 -22.02 2.97
C PRO A 258 17.31 -23.16 3.09
N VAL A 259 17.54 -24.28 2.38
CA VAL A 259 16.65 -25.45 2.41
C VAL A 259 16.51 -26.00 3.83
N GLN A 260 17.61 -26.09 4.58
CA GLN A 260 17.55 -26.60 5.96
C GLN A 260 16.82 -25.63 6.89
N ARG A 261 17.02 -24.31 6.75
CA ARG A 261 16.28 -23.32 7.56
C ARG A 261 14.78 -23.38 7.34
N ILE A 262 14.32 -23.56 6.10
CA ILE A 262 12.91 -23.74 5.77
C ILE A 262 12.34 -24.98 6.48
N ILE A 263 13.09 -26.09 6.46
CA ILE A 263 12.69 -27.35 7.10
C ILE A 263 12.56 -27.15 8.62
N ASP A 264 13.54 -26.50 9.24
CA ASP A 264 13.60 -26.28 10.68
C ASP A 264 12.52 -25.28 11.14
N ALA A 265 12.14 -24.31 10.29
CA ALA A 265 11.10 -23.34 10.58
C ALA A 265 9.68 -23.91 10.49
N GLY A 266 9.47 -25.00 9.73
CA GLY A 266 8.13 -25.54 9.43
C GLY A 266 7.20 -25.71 10.63
N PRO A 267 7.61 -26.42 11.71
CA PRO A 267 6.78 -26.56 12.91
C PRO A 267 6.43 -25.21 13.56
N GLY A 268 7.37 -24.27 13.58
CA GLY A 268 7.16 -22.93 14.12
C GLY A 268 6.17 -22.10 13.29
N ILE A 269 6.20 -22.24 11.95
CA ILE A 269 5.22 -21.60 11.07
C ILE A 269 3.81 -22.16 11.31
N ASP A 270 3.66 -23.48 11.48
CA ASP A 270 2.37 -24.08 11.81
C ASP A 270 1.80 -23.53 13.12
N GLU A 271 2.62 -23.41 14.17
CA GLU A 271 2.20 -22.83 15.44
C GLU A 271 1.74 -21.36 15.29
N VAL A 272 2.47 -20.57 14.50
CA VAL A 272 2.12 -19.16 14.24
C VAL A 272 0.81 -19.04 13.44
N LYS A 273 0.64 -19.88 12.41
CA LYS A 273 -0.57 -19.90 11.59
C LYS A 273 -1.79 -20.35 12.38
N ALA A 274 -1.65 -21.39 13.21
CA ALA A 274 -2.68 -21.82 14.13
C ALA A 274 -3.03 -20.71 15.14
N ALA A 275 -2.03 -20.06 15.74
CA ALA A 275 -2.25 -18.94 16.66
C ALA A 275 -2.95 -17.74 15.99
N SER A 276 -2.68 -17.49 14.70
CA SER A 276 -3.37 -16.46 13.93
C SER A 276 -4.84 -16.79 13.69
N ILE A 277 -5.15 -18.04 13.34
CA ILE A 277 -6.54 -18.50 13.17
C ILE A 277 -7.29 -18.39 14.50
N ASP A 278 -6.67 -18.86 15.58
CA ASP A 278 -7.21 -18.74 16.93
C ASP A 278 -7.43 -17.28 17.33
N ALA A 279 -6.47 -16.39 17.03
CA ALA A 279 -6.61 -14.96 17.31
C ALA A 279 -7.78 -14.33 16.55
N SER A 280 -8.02 -14.75 15.30
CA SER A 280 -9.18 -14.29 14.53
C SER A 280 -10.50 -14.80 15.08
N ASN A 281 -10.54 -16.03 15.62
CA ASN A 281 -11.75 -16.55 16.25
C ASN A 281 -12.02 -15.87 17.60
N GLU A 282 -10.96 -15.67 18.41
CA GLU A 282 -11.07 -15.05 19.72
C GLU A 282 -11.32 -13.54 19.66
N SER A 283 -10.90 -12.84 18.60
CA SER A 283 -11.24 -11.43 18.41
C SER A 283 -12.75 -11.20 18.26
N GLY A 284 -13.45 -12.14 17.60
CA GLY A 284 -14.91 -12.14 17.51
C GLY A 284 -15.58 -12.32 18.88
N ASN A 285 -15.05 -13.23 19.71
CA ASN A 285 -15.51 -13.40 21.09
C ASN A 285 -15.28 -12.15 21.94
N VAL A 286 -14.10 -11.53 21.84
CA VAL A 286 -13.77 -10.29 22.56
C VAL A 286 -14.67 -9.14 22.11
N LEU A 287 -14.96 -9.02 20.82
CA LEU A 287 -15.90 -8.01 20.29
C LEU A 287 -17.29 -8.19 20.90
N LEU A 288 -17.81 -9.42 20.90
CA LEU A 288 -19.14 -9.70 21.46
C LEU A 288 -19.19 -9.40 22.96
N ARG A 289 -18.18 -9.85 23.72
CA ARG A 289 -18.11 -9.61 25.18
C ARG A 289 -17.92 -8.14 25.52
N ALA A 290 -17.21 -7.37 24.69
CA ALA A 290 -17.09 -5.94 24.85
C ALA A 290 -18.41 -5.22 24.57
N ALA A 291 -19.20 -5.68 23.58
CA ALA A 291 -20.54 -5.15 23.33
C ALA A 291 -21.54 -5.52 24.45
N GLU A 292 -21.47 -6.74 24.99
CA GLU A 292 -22.23 -7.15 26.18
C GLU A 292 -21.90 -6.25 27.38
N LEU A 293 -20.61 -5.97 27.62
CA LEU A 293 -20.19 -5.06 28.68
C LEU A 293 -20.68 -3.62 28.43
N ALA A 294 -20.59 -3.12 27.19
CA ALA A 294 -21.12 -1.80 26.84
C ALA A 294 -22.60 -1.69 27.23
N THR A 295 -23.40 -2.69 26.83
CA THR A 295 -24.82 -2.77 27.14
C THR A 295 -25.09 -2.86 28.64
N ALA A 296 -24.26 -3.61 29.38
CA ALA A 296 -24.36 -3.70 30.83
C ALA A 296 -24.08 -2.35 31.50
N ILE A 297 -23.06 -1.61 31.06
CA ILE A 297 -22.71 -0.29 31.58
C ILE A 297 -23.80 0.74 31.26
N GLU A 298 -24.37 0.71 30.05
CA GLU A 298 -25.46 1.60 29.65
C GLU A 298 -26.74 1.44 30.49
N ARG A 299 -26.95 0.26 31.11
CA ARG A 299 -28.10 -0.01 31.99
C ARG A 299 -27.86 0.42 33.44
N LEU A 300 -26.60 0.59 33.86
CA LEU A 300 -26.25 0.94 35.25
C LEU A 300 -26.97 2.19 35.79
N PRO A 301 -27.16 3.29 35.02
CA PRO A 301 -27.88 4.46 35.53
C PRO A 301 -29.31 4.16 36.01
N ASN A 302 -29.95 3.10 35.48
CA ASN A 302 -31.30 2.71 35.85
C ASN A 302 -31.35 1.59 36.91
N GLU A 303 -30.30 0.76 37.00
CA GLU A 303 -30.24 -0.42 37.88
C GLU A 303 -29.57 -0.16 39.24
N ARG A 304 -28.71 0.87 39.36
CA ARG A 304 -28.07 1.22 40.64
C ARG A 304 -29.10 1.63 41.70
N MET A 305 -28.86 1.25 42.96
CA MET A 305 -29.66 1.76 44.09
C MET A 305 -29.47 3.27 44.26
N LEU A 306 -28.25 3.81 44.17
CA LEU A 306 -27.95 5.24 44.19
C LEU A 306 -26.65 5.52 43.41
N PRO A 307 -26.55 6.63 42.67
CA PRO A 307 -27.63 7.55 42.27
C PRO A 307 -28.57 6.91 41.23
N ASN A 308 -29.86 7.26 41.26
CA ASN A 308 -30.88 6.68 40.37
C ASN A 308 -31.92 7.75 40.02
N PRO A 309 -32.31 7.92 38.73
CA PRO A 309 -33.23 8.96 38.30
C PRO A 309 -34.63 8.83 38.93
N ILE A 310 -35.12 7.60 39.17
CA ILE A 310 -36.43 7.36 39.78
C ILE A 310 -36.41 7.78 41.25
N ILE A 311 -35.35 7.45 42.00
CA ILE A 311 -35.22 7.82 43.42
C ILE A 311 -35.04 9.33 43.57
N GLY A 312 -34.27 9.97 42.69
CA GLY A 312 -34.15 11.43 42.63
C GLY A 312 -35.50 12.11 42.34
N ALA A 313 -36.28 11.58 41.39
CA ALA A 313 -37.61 12.09 41.08
C ALA A 313 -38.61 11.88 42.22
N VAL A 314 -38.62 10.70 42.87
CA VAL A 314 -39.48 10.41 44.03
C VAL A 314 -39.13 11.31 45.22
N ALA A 315 -37.84 11.52 45.50
CA ALA A 315 -37.39 12.45 46.54
C ALA A 315 -37.79 13.91 46.21
N GLY A 316 -37.71 14.30 44.93
CA GLY A 316 -38.21 15.58 44.43
C GLY A 316 -39.71 15.75 44.69
N VAL A 317 -40.54 14.77 44.32
CA VAL A 317 -41.99 14.79 44.58
C VAL A 317 -42.28 14.79 46.09
N ALA A 318 -41.56 14.02 46.90
CA ALA A 318 -41.70 14.00 48.35
C ALA A 318 -41.36 15.37 48.97
N SER A 319 -40.34 16.07 48.46
CA SER A 319 -39.98 17.42 48.92
C SER A 319 -41.08 18.45 48.59
N LEU A 320 -41.72 18.35 47.42
CA LEU A 320 -42.87 19.17 47.03
C LEU A 320 -44.10 18.90 47.90
N LEU A 321 -44.41 17.63 48.17
CA LEU A 321 -45.48 17.25 49.08
C LEU A 321 -45.19 17.72 50.52
N MET A 322 -43.94 17.67 50.94
CA MET A 322 -43.56 18.14 52.28
C MET A 322 -43.64 19.65 52.41
N LEU A 323 -43.28 20.41 51.37
CA LEU A 323 -43.53 21.85 51.28
C LEU A 323 -45.01 22.18 51.46
N LEU A 324 -45.90 21.41 50.83
CA LEU A 324 -47.35 21.58 50.97
C LEU A 324 -47.85 21.23 52.39
N VAL A 325 -47.32 20.17 53.01
CA VAL A 325 -47.65 19.79 54.40
C VAL A 325 -47.11 20.80 55.41
N LEU A 326 -45.92 21.36 55.20
CA LEU A 326 -45.34 22.41 56.04
C LEU A 326 -46.21 23.67 56.00
N GLY A 327 -46.64 24.06 54.80
CA GLY A 327 -47.60 25.16 54.60
C GLY A 327 -48.90 24.92 55.35
N PHE A 328 -49.45 23.70 55.27
CA PHE A 328 -50.69 23.34 55.96
C PHE A 328 -50.54 23.22 57.49
N SER A 329 -49.37 22.80 57.99
CA SER A 329 -49.03 22.67 59.42
C SER A 329 -48.88 24.04 60.09
N LEU A 330 -48.19 24.97 59.42
CA LEU A 330 -48.05 26.36 59.87
C LEU A 330 -49.39 27.09 59.94
N ILE A 331 -50.33 26.75 59.04
CA ILE A 331 -51.69 27.29 59.04
C ILE A 331 -52.56 26.67 60.16
N ARG A 332 -52.35 25.39 60.51
CA ARG A 332 -53.08 24.73 61.60
C ARG A 332 -52.62 25.13 63.00
N ASP A 333 -51.33 25.43 63.21
CA ASP A 333 -50.82 25.88 64.52
C ASP A 333 -51.25 27.30 64.90
N GLN A 334 -51.57 28.16 63.92
CA GLN A 334 -52.11 29.49 64.19
C GLN A 334 -53.58 29.48 64.65
N GLN A 335 -54.34 28.41 64.41
CA GLN A 335 -55.78 28.40 64.68
C GLN A 335 -56.16 28.07 66.15
N LYS A 336 -55.20 27.77 67.03
CA LYS A 336 -55.47 27.41 68.45
C LYS A 336 -55.29 28.54 69.49
N ARG A 337 -55.04 29.79 69.09
CA ARG A 337 -55.11 30.97 69.99
C ARG A 337 -56.15 31.99 69.52
N TYR A 338 -57.40 31.56 69.42
CA TYR A 338 -58.50 32.37 68.86
C TYR A 338 -59.51 32.96 69.85
N HIS A 339 -59.23 33.04 71.16
CA HIS A 339 -60.19 33.63 72.10
C HIS A 339 -59.55 34.44 73.23
N VAL A 340 -58.94 35.59 72.94
CA VAL A 340 -59.00 36.83 73.76
C VAL A 340 -58.68 38.02 72.84
N THR A 341 -59.45 39.10 72.98
CA THR A 341 -59.27 40.48 72.44
C THR A 341 -60.15 40.86 71.25
N ALA A 342 -61.45 40.93 71.51
CA ALA A 342 -62.48 41.54 70.66
C ALA A 342 -62.45 43.10 70.66
N GLU A 343 -61.28 43.71 70.86
CA GLU A 343 -61.10 45.17 70.90
C GLU A 343 -59.96 45.64 69.97
N LEU A 344 -59.58 44.78 69.00
CA LEU A 344 -58.57 45.05 67.97
C LEU A 344 -59.14 45.05 66.54
N ASN A 345 -60.46 44.81 66.38
CA ASN A 345 -61.08 44.69 65.05
C ASN A 345 -61.33 46.02 64.34
N HIS A 346 -61.44 47.15 65.07
CA HIS A 346 -61.73 48.42 64.40
C HIS A 346 -60.49 49.10 63.82
N ARG A 347 -59.34 49.03 64.51
CA ARG A 347 -58.05 49.54 64.00
C ARG A 347 -57.44 48.66 62.90
N ASN A 348 -57.60 47.34 63.00
CA ASN A 348 -57.09 46.41 61.98
C ASN A 348 -57.88 46.50 60.66
N GLN A 349 -59.18 46.82 60.69
CA GLN A 349 -59.97 46.97 59.46
C GLN A 349 -59.52 48.19 58.63
N GLU A 350 -59.18 49.32 59.27
CA GLU A 350 -58.64 50.49 58.57
C GLU A 350 -57.23 50.25 58.02
N ALA A 351 -56.37 49.58 58.80
CA ALA A 351 -55.00 49.28 58.39
C ALA A 351 -54.93 48.24 57.25
N ILE A 352 -55.82 47.23 57.25
CA ILE A 352 -55.93 46.24 56.17
C ILE A 352 -56.50 46.87 54.89
N LEU A 353 -57.47 47.79 54.99
CA LEU A 353 -57.99 48.49 53.82
C LEU A 353 -56.94 49.40 53.18
N ARG A 354 -56.09 50.07 53.98
CA ARG A 354 -54.94 50.82 53.46
C ARG A 354 -53.91 49.91 52.80
N LEU A 355 -53.56 48.78 53.41
CA LEU A 355 -52.64 47.81 52.81
C LEU A 355 -53.23 47.24 51.49
N LEU A 356 -54.52 46.94 51.44
CA LEU A 356 -55.20 46.47 50.21
C LEU A 356 -55.23 47.54 49.12
N ASP A 357 -55.42 48.80 49.49
CA ASP A 357 -55.38 49.95 48.58
C ASP A 357 -53.95 50.20 48.05
N GLU A 358 -52.95 50.18 48.94
CA GLU A 358 -51.52 50.29 48.59
C GLU A 358 -51.06 49.12 47.69
N MET A 359 -51.63 47.93 47.84
CA MET A 359 -51.31 46.73 47.06
C MET A 359 -52.20 46.54 45.82
N GLY A 360 -53.21 47.39 45.60
CA GLY A 360 -54.13 47.27 44.46
C GLY A 360 -53.40 47.36 43.12
N SER A 361 -52.41 48.24 43.02
CA SER A 361 -51.58 48.42 41.82
C SER A 361 -50.52 47.33 41.64
N LEU A 362 -50.13 46.61 42.71
CA LEU A 362 -49.20 45.48 42.61
C LEU A 362 -49.82 44.32 41.82
N ALA A 363 -51.14 44.11 41.95
CA ALA A 363 -51.88 43.11 41.17
C ALA A 363 -51.93 43.43 39.67
N GLU A 364 -51.72 44.70 39.31
CA GLU A 364 -51.64 45.18 37.92
C GLU A 364 -50.19 45.19 37.38
N GLY A 365 -49.23 44.62 38.13
CA GLY A 365 -47.82 44.54 37.74
C GLY A 365 -46.99 45.78 38.07
N ASP A 366 -47.52 46.74 38.84
CA ASP A 366 -46.75 47.90 39.27
C ASP A 366 -45.80 47.52 40.42
N LEU A 367 -44.55 47.22 40.09
CA LEU A 367 -43.51 46.93 41.07
C LEU A 367 -42.86 48.20 41.61
N THR A 368 -43.32 49.42 41.29
CA THR A 368 -42.74 50.66 41.87
C THR A 368 -43.29 50.94 43.27
N VAL A 369 -44.41 50.32 43.63
CA VAL A 369 -45.09 50.55 44.90
C VAL A 369 -44.32 50.00 46.09
N LYS A 370 -44.50 50.66 47.24
CA LYS A 370 -43.97 50.23 48.54
C LYS A 370 -45.09 50.35 49.54
N ALA A 371 -45.37 49.26 50.25
CA ALA A 371 -46.31 49.28 51.37
C ALA A 371 -45.71 50.11 52.51
N THR A 372 -46.50 50.98 53.12
CA THR A 372 -46.06 51.80 54.25
C THR A 372 -45.89 50.92 55.49
N VAL A 373 -44.67 50.84 56.03
CA VAL A 373 -44.40 50.05 57.24
C VAL A 373 -44.76 50.86 58.49
N THR A 374 -45.83 50.45 59.16
CA THR A 374 -46.37 51.01 60.40
C THR A 374 -46.04 50.13 61.61
N GLU A 375 -46.11 50.65 62.85
CA GLU A 375 -45.89 49.86 64.08
C GLU A 375 -47.07 48.93 64.45
N ASP A 376 -48.10 48.85 63.61
CA ASP A 376 -49.29 48.01 63.81
C ASP A 376 -49.13 46.59 63.22
N ILE A 377 -50.15 45.75 63.37
CA ILE A 377 -50.11 44.33 62.94
C ILE A 377 -49.89 44.18 61.43
N THR A 378 -50.29 45.17 60.62
CA THR A 378 -50.07 45.17 59.18
C THR A 378 -48.64 45.53 58.79
N GLY A 379 -47.84 46.14 59.67
CA GLY A 379 -46.44 46.50 59.40
C GLY A 379 -45.54 45.31 59.05
N ALA A 380 -45.68 44.17 59.74
CA ALA A 380 -44.92 42.95 59.42
C ALA A 380 -45.35 42.31 58.08
N ILE A 381 -46.60 42.50 57.69
CA ILE A 381 -47.13 42.06 56.38
C ILE A 381 -46.62 43.01 55.29
N ALA A 382 -46.67 44.32 55.51
CA ALA A 382 -46.10 45.34 54.62
C ALA A 382 -44.61 45.09 54.36
N ASP A 383 -43.83 44.74 55.39
CA ASP A 383 -42.40 44.41 55.25
C ASP A 383 -42.17 43.13 54.44
N SER A 384 -42.95 42.07 54.70
CA SER A 384 -42.88 40.82 53.93
C SER A 384 -43.29 41.00 52.47
N VAL A 385 -44.28 41.86 52.20
CA VAL A 385 -44.71 42.20 50.85
C VAL A 385 -43.67 43.06 50.15
N ASN A 386 -43.08 44.05 50.83
CA ASN A 386 -41.96 44.82 50.28
C ASN A 386 -40.76 43.92 49.93
N PHE A 387 -40.45 42.92 50.76
CA PHE A 387 -39.41 41.93 50.46
C PHE A 387 -39.77 41.07 49.24
N ALA A 388 -41.03 40.63 49.11
CA ALA A 388 -41.51 39.88 47.95
C ALA A 388 -41.49 40.74 46.67
N VAL A 389 -41.89 42.01 46.75
CA VAL A 389 -41.80 42.98 45.64
C VAL A 389 -40.35 43.19 45.23
N GLU A 390 -39.41 43.30 46.18
CA GLU A 390 -37.98 43.42 45.87
C GLU A 390 -37.41 42.15 45.22
N ALA A 391 -37.81 40.97 45.71
CA ALA A 391 -37.44 39.69 45.08
C ALA A 391 -38.02 39.56 43.67
N LEU A 392 -39.26 40.01 43.44
CA LEU A 392 -39.89 40.05 42.12
C LEU A 392 -39.21 41.08 41.20
N ARG A 393 -38.83 42.26 41.71
CA ARG A 393 -38.02 43.25 40.95
C ARG A 393 -36.71 42.64 40.50
N SER A 394 -35.98 41.98 41.41
CA SER A 394 -34.72 41.31 41.10
C SER A 394 -34.92 40.21 40.05
N LEU A 395 -35.98 39.42 40.15
CA LEU A 395 -36.32 38.36 39.20
C LEU A 395 -36.66 38.93 37.81
N VAL A 396 -37.58 39.89 37.73
CA VAL A 396 -37.99 40.58 36.50
C VAL A 396 -36.79 41.24 35.81
N THR A 397 -35.92 41.90 36.58
CA THR A 397 -34.67 42.51 36.07
C THR A 397 -33.74 41.44 35.50
N THR A 398 -33.50 40.37 36.26
CA THR A 398 -32.63 39.26 35.81
C THR A 398 -33.19 38.58 34.55
N ILE A 399 -34.51 38.38 34.46
CA ILE A 399 -35.14 37.80 33.28
C ILE A 399 -35.01 38.71 32.06
N ASN A 400 -35.21 40.03 32.23
CA ASN A 400 -35.04 41.00 31.15
C ASN A 400 -33.58 41.03 30.64
N GLU A 401 -32.61 41.10 31.54
CA GLU A 401 -31.18 41.04 31.21
C GLU A 401 -30.81 39.73 30.50
N THR A 402 -31.28 38.59 31.02
CA THR A 402 -31.04 37.26 30.43
C THR A 402 -31.69 37.15 29.06
N ALA A 403 -32.92 37.63 28.87
CA ALA A 403 -33.61 37.62 27.59
C ALA A 403 -32.87 38.46 26.54
N VAL A 404 -32.30 39.61 26.93
CA VAL A 404 -31.46 40.43 26.05
C VAL A 404 -30.18 39.69 25.65
N GLN A 405 -29.50 39.04 26.61
CA GLN A 405 -28.30 38.25 26.33
C GLN A 405 -28.59 37.07 25.40
N VAL A 406 -29.70 36.34 25.64
CA VAL A 406 -30.13 35.22 24.79
C VAL A 406 -30.46 35.70 23.38
N ALA A 407 -31.19 36.81 23.23
CA ALA A 407 -31.51 37.36 21.91
C ALA A 407 -30.25 37.77 21.12
N ALA A 408 -29.28 38.41 21.79
CA ALA A 408 -28.01 38.78 21.16
C ALA A 408 -27.18 37.55 20.74
N ALA A 409 -27.04 36.56 21.63
CA ALA A 409 -26.33 35.32 21.32
C ALA A 409 -27.02 34.52 20.20
N ALA A 410 -28.36 34.52 20.17
CA ALA A 410 -29.12 33.91 19.09
C ALA A 410 -28.86 34.62 17.76
N GLN A 411 -28.89 35.96 17.70
CA GLN A 411 -28.59 36.70 16.46
C GLN A 411 -27.17 36.41 15.94
N GLU A 412 -26.17 36.38 16.82
CA GLU A 412 -24.79 36.04 16.45
C GLU A 412 -24.66 34.60 15.93
N THR A 413 -25.32 33.65 16.60
CA THR A 413 -25.34 32.25 16.18
C THR A 413 -26.06 32.07 14.84
N GLN A 414 -27.15 32.79 14.62
CA GLN A 414 -27.90 32.79 13.35
C GLN A 414 -27.02 33.30 12.20
N ALA A 415 -26.33 34.42 12.39
CA ALA A 415 -25.42 34.97 11.38
C ALA A 415 -24.28 33.99 11.05
N THR A 416 -23.72 33.33 12.08
CA THR A 416 -22.68 32.31 11.90
C THR A 416 -23.21 31.10 11.12
N ALA A 417 -24.42 30.63 11.42
CA ALA A 417 -25.06 29.53 10.71
C ALA A 417 -25.35 29.87 9.24
N MET A 418 -25.80 31.10 8.95
CA MET A 418 -25.98 31.57 7.57
C MET A 418 -24.65 31.62 6.80
N HIS A 419 -23.59 32.15 7.40
CA HIS A 419 -22.26 32.14 6.78
C HIS A 419 -21.74 30.73 6.54
N LEU A 420 -22.00 29.79 7.44
CA LEU A 420 -21.62 28.38 7.24
C LEU A 420 -22.37 27.76 6.05
N ALA A 421 -23.66 28.08 5.88
CA ALA A 421 -24.45 27.59 4.75
C ALA A 421 -23.91 28.13 3.40
N GLU A 422 -23.57 29.42 3.34
CA GLU A 422 -22.96 30.07 2.16
C GLU A 422 -21.57 29.49 1.86
N ALA A 423 -20.73 29.30 2.88
CA ALA A 423 -19.42 28.69 2.73
C ALA A 423 -19.51 27.24 2.22
N ALA A 424 -20.48 26.47 2.71
CA ALA A 424 -20.75 25.11 2.23
C ALA A 424 -21.21 25.10 0.76
N GLU A 425 -22.05 26.06 0.34
CA GLU A 425 -22.44 26.19 -1.07
C GLU A 425 -21.24 26.51 -1.98
N HIS A 426 -20.37 27.44 -1.56
CA HIS A 426 -19.12 27.70 -2.28
C HIS A 426 -18.20 26.48 -2.34
N GLN A 427 -18.09 25.72 -1.25
CA GLN A 427 -17.32 24.48 -1.21
C GLN A 427 -17.87 23.43 -2.18
N ALA A 428 -19.20 23.29 -2.28
CA ALA A 428 -19.84 22.41 -3.24
C ALA A 428 -19.50 22.76 -4.71
N GLN A 429 -19.41 24.05 -5.04
CA GLN A 429 -18.97 24.48 -6.37
C GLN A 429 -17.51 24.10 -6.63
N GLN A 430 -16.62 24.29 -5.65
CA GLN A 430 -15.21 23.92 -5.76
C GLN A 430 -15.02 22.41 -5.94
N ILE A 431 -15.80 21.60 -5.21
CA ILE A 431 -15.79 20.14 -5.35
C ILE A 431 -16.23 19.73 -6.75
N THR A 432 -17.26 20.37 -7.31
CA THR A 432 -17.71 20.11 -8.69
C THR A 432 -16.59 20.38 -9.71
N SER A 433 -15.89 21.51 -9.58
CA SER A 433 -14.74 21.82 -10.44
C SER A 433 -13.58 20.84 -10.26
N ALA A 434 -13.28 20.45 -9.02
CA ALA A 434 -12.24 19.46 -8.73
C ALA A 434 -12.57 18.09 -9.33
N SER A 435 -13.83 17.63 -9.21
CA SER A 435 -14.30 16.38 -9.81
C SER A 435 -14.16 16.39 -11.34
N ALA A 436 -14.47 17.52 -11.99
CA ALA A 436 -14.29 17.66 -13.43
C ALA A 436 -12.81 17.53 -13.84
N ALA A 437 -11.89 18.18 -13.12
CA ALA A 437 -10.45 18.08 -13.37
C ALA A 437 -9.91 16.65 -13.15
N VAL A 438 -10.39 15.95 -12.12
CA VAL A 438 -10.03 14.54 -11.86
C VAL A 438 -10.52 13.63 -12.99
N ASN A 439 -11.71 13.90 -13.54
CA ASN A 439 -12.23 13.15 -14.69
C ASN A 439 -11.39 13.39 -15.95
N GLU A 440 -10.96 14.63 -16.20
CA GLU A 440 -10.05 14.96 -17.31
C GLU A 440 -8.69 14.26 -17.16
N ILE A 441 -8.14 14.21 -15.95
CA ILE A 441 -6.93 13.44 -15.62
C ILE A 441 -7.14 11.95 -15.94
N ALA A 442 -8.28 11.37 -15.56
CA ALA A 442 -8.57 9.96 -15.84
C ALA A 442 -8.58 9.66 -17.35
N VAL A 443 -9.17 10.54 -18.16
CA VAL A 443 -9.14 10.44 -19.64
C VAL A 443 -7.72 10.54 -20.18
N SER A 444 -6.93 11.51 -19.71
CA SER A 444 -5.54 11.68 -20.14
C SER A 444 -4.67 10.46 -19.79
N ILE A 445 -4.89 9.85 -18.62
CA ILE A 445 -4.19 8.63 -18.21
C ILE A 445 -4.54 7.45 -19.12
N ASP A 446 -5.79 7.31 -19.53
CA ASP A 446 -6.21 6.26 -20.47
C ASP A 446 -5.51 6.43 -21.83
N GLU A 447 -5.41 7.68 -22.31
CA GLU A 447 -4.66 8.01 -23.52
C GLU A 447 -3.16 7.68 -23.39
N VAL A 448 -2.53 8.01 -22.27
CA VAL A 448 -1.12 7.64 -21.99
C VAL A 448 -0.94 6.12 -21.99
N SER A 449 -1.87 5.38 -21.37
CA SER A 449 -1.85 3.91 -21.36
C SER A 449 -1.94 3.33 -22.77
N ARG A 450 -2.84 3.87 -23.60
CA ARG A 450 -2.99 3.47 -25.00
C ARG A 450 -1.75 3.79 -25.83
N ASN A 451 -1.22 5.01 -25.73
CA ASN A 451 -0.02 5.44 -26.45
C ASN A 451 1.22 4.62 -26.04
N SER A 452 1.29 4.24 -24.76
CA SER A 452 2.31 3.32 -24.27
C SER A 452 2.16 1.95 -24.93
N SER A 453 0.96 1.38 -24.96
CA SER A 453 0.74 0.08 -25.63
C SER A 453 1.14 0.09 -27.11
N GLU A 454 0.83 1.17 -27.84
CA GLU A 454 1.24 1.32 -29.24
C GLU A 454 2.76 1.46 -29.38
N SER A 455 3.40 2.24 -28.50
CA SER A 455 4.85 2.42 -28.50
C SER A 455 5.59 1.10 -28.20
N ALA A 456 5.04 0.25 -27.35
CA ALA A 456 5.59 -1.07 -27.06
C ALA A 456 5.55 -2.00 -28.29
N ASP A 457 4.46 -1.96 -29.06
CA ASP A 457 4.35 -2.71 -30.33
C ASP A 457 5.39 -2.21 -31.34
N VAL A 458 5.55 -0.89 -31.47
CA VAL A 458 6.59 -0.30 -32.33
C VAL A 458 8.00 -0.74 -31.90
N ALA A 459 8.28 -0.76 -30.60
CA ALA A 459 9.56 -1.23 -30.06
C ALA A 459 9.83 -2.71 -30.39
N GLN A 460 8.83 -3.57 -30.19
CA GLN A 460 8.93 -5.00 -30.56
C GLN A 460 9.12 -5.20 -32.06
N ARG A 461 8.46 -4.40 -32.89
CA ARG A 461 8.67 -4.41 -34.34
C ARG A 461 10.08 -3.97 -34.71
N SER A 462 10.65 -2.97 -34.03
CA SER A 462 12.05 -2.56 -34.21
C SER A 462 13.03 -3.68 -33.86
N VAL A 463 12.79 -4.41 -32.77
CA VAL A 463 13.55 -5.62 -32.42
C VAL A 463 13.52 -6.63 -33.57
N ALA A 464 12.33 -6.99 -34.06
CA ALA A 464 12.20 -7.95 -35.16
C ALA A 464 12.91 -7.51 -36.45
N ILE A 465 12.86 -6.21 -36.77
CA ILE A 465 13.57 -5.64 -37.92
C ILE A 465 15.08 -5.70 -37.71
N ALA A 466 15.58 -5.36 -36.51
CA ALA A 466 17.00 -5.43 -36.18
C ALA A 466 17.53 -6.87 -36.24
N THR A 467 16.84 -7.84 -35.65
CA THR A 467 17.22 -9.27 -35.70
C THR A 467 17.27 -9.78 -37.15
N LYS A 468 16.30 -9.38 -37.98
CA LYS A 468 16.33 -9.69 -39.42
C LYS A 468 17.51 -9.02 -40.11
N GLY A 469 17.82 -7.77 -39.78
CA GLY A 469 18.98 -7.04 -40.28
C GLY A 469 20.31 -7.75 -39.95
N VAL A 470 20.49 -8.18 -38.70
CA VAL A 470 21.66 -8.96 -38.26
C VAL A 470 21.82 -10.23 -39.10
N THR A 471 20.71 -10.91 -39.39
CA THR A 471 20.72 -12.12 -40.24
C THR A 471 21.20 -11.82 -41.66
N VAL A 472 20.72 -10.73 -42.27
CA VAL A 472 21.13 -10.30 -43.63
C VAL A 472 22.59 -9.89 -43.67
N VAL A 473 23.06 -9.17 -42.64
CA VAL A 473 24.47 -8.79 -42.49
C VAL A 473 25.35 -10.03 -42.40
N ARG A 474 24.97 -11.02 -41.58
CA ARG A 474 25.72 -12.27 -41.46
C ARG A 474 25.83 -13.02 -42.79
N GLN A 475 24.73 -13.12 -43.54
CA GLN A 475 24.75 -13.68 -44.89
C GLN A 475 25.68 -12.90 -45.84
N THR A 476 25.78 -11.59 -45.66
CA THR A 476 26.69 -10.75 -46.46
C THR A 476 28.15 -11.04 -46.13
N ILE A 477 28.48 -11.21 -44.84
CA ILE A 477 29.83 -11.59 -44.38
C ILE A 477 30.22 -12.96 -44.95
N ASP A 478 29.33 -13.96 -44.85
CA ASP A 478 29.54 -15.31 -45.42
C ASP A 478 29.77 -15.25 -46.95
N GLY A 479 29.05 -14.35 -47.63
CA GLY A 479 29.24 -14.07 -49.05
C GLY A 479 30.61 -13.46 -49.37
N MET A 480 31.09 -12.52 -48.56
CA MET A 480 32.42 -11.91 -48.71
C MET A 480 33.54 -12.93 -48.48
N ASP A 481 33.39 -13.82 -47.50
CA ASP A 481 34.33 -14.92 -47.28
C ASP A 481 34.39 -15.87 -48.49
N SER A 482 33.23 -16.20 -49.08
CA SER A 482 33.16 -17.02 -50.29
C SER A 482 33.85 -16.34 -51.48
N ILE A 483 33.67 -15.02 -51.65
CA ILE A 483 34.35 -14.24 -52.69
C ILE A 483 35.87 -14.24 -52.46
N ARG A 484 36.33 -14.04 -51.22
CA ARG A 484 37.75 -14.08 -50.87
C ARG A 484 38.37 -15.41 -51.25
N ASP A 485 37.72 -16.52 -50.91
CA ASP A 485 38.22 -17.86 -51.21
C ASP A 485 38.31 -18.10 -52.73
N GLN A 486 37.32 -17.64 -53.50
CA GLN A 486 37.34 -17.72 -54.95
C GLN A 486 38.45 -16.87 -55.58
N ILE A 487 38.71 -15.66 -55.06
CA ILE A 487 39.82 -14.81 -55.52
C ILE A 487 41.16 -15.49 -55.23
N GLN A 488 41.35 -16.08 -54.06
CA GLN A 488 42.58 -16.81 -53.72
C GLN A 488 42.80 -18.02 -54.64
N GLU A 489 41.75 -18.77 -54.96
CA GLU A 489 41.85 -19.89 -55.89
C GLU A 489 42.22 -19.41 -57.29
N THR A 490 41.61 -18.31 -57.74
CA THR A 490 41.91 -17.72 -59.06
C THR A 490 43.34 -17.18 -59.11
N SER A 491 43.82 -16.55 -58.04
CA SER A 491 45.20 -16.06 -57.91
C SER A 491 46.21 -17.22 -58.02
N LYS A 492 45.94 -18.37 -57.39
CA LYS A 492 46.76 -19.59 -57.54
C LYS A 492 46.78 -20.10 -58.98
N ARG A 493 45.64 -20.04 -59.70
CA ARG A 493 45.57 -20.45 -61.11
C ARG A 493 46.38 -19.51 -62.01
N ILE A 494 46.29 -18.20 -61.80
CA ILE A 494 47.08 -17.22 -62.56
C ILE A 494 48.57 -17.32 -62.25
N LYS A 495 48.97 -17.53 -60.99
CA LYS A 495 50.38 -17.76 -60.64
C LYS A 495 50.97 -18.96 -61.38
N ARG A 496 50.24 -20.09 -61.43
CA ARG A 496 50.66 -21.25 -62.23
C ARG A 496 50.75 -20.95 -63.73
N LEU A 497 49.84 -20.12 -64.25
CA LEU A 497 49.91 -19.67 -65.65
C LEU A 497 51.18 -18.84 -65.89
N GLY A 498 51.52 -17.91 -64.98
CA GLY A 498 52.76 -17.14 -65.03
C GLY A 498 54.01 -18.03 -64.99
N GLU A 499 54.04 -19.05 -64.12
CA GLU A 499 55.11 -20.05 -64.06
C GLU A 499 55.23 -20.83 -65.39
N SER A 500 54.10 -21.30 -65.95
CA SER A 500 54.09 -21.98 -67.25
C SER A 500 54.56 -21.07 -68.39
N SER A 501 54.19 -19.79 -68.37
CA SER A 501 54.68 -18.80 -69.34
C SER A 501 56.18 -18.53 -69.21
N GLN A 502 56.75 -18.58 -68.00
CA GLN A 502 58.19 -18.49 -67.78
C GLN A 502 58.94 -19.72 -68.35
N GLU A 503 58.39 -20.92 -68.16
CA GLU A 503 58.93 -22.15 -68.77
C GLU A 503 58.88 -22.08 -70.30
N ILE A 504 57.76 -21.64 -70.88
CA ILE A 504 57.65 -21.43 -72.33
C ILE A 504 58.66 -20.40 -72.82
N GLY A 505 58.85 -19.28 -72.11
CA GLY A 505 59.86 -18.28 -72.45
C GLY A 505 61.27 -18.87 -72.53
N SER A 506 61.63 -19.70 -71.56
CA SER A 506 62.93 -20.39 -71.51
C SER A 506 63.11 -21.37 -72.68
N ILE A 507 62.04 -22.06 -73.09
CA ILE A 507 62.04 -22.94 -74.26
C ILE A 507 62.19 -22.14 -75.55
N VAL A 508 61.50 -21.00 -75.67
CA VAL A 508 61.55 -20.14 -76.86
C VAL A 508 62.94 -19.53 -77.04
N GLU A 509 63.59 -19.12 -75.95
CA GLU A 509 65.00 -18.67 -75.95
C GLU A 509 65.93 -19.78 -76.46
N LEU A 510 65.80 -21.01 -75.95
CA LEU A 510 66.57 -22.16 -76.42
C LEU A 510 66.33 -22.46 -77.92
N ILE A 511 65.08 -22.37 -78.40
CA ILE A 511 64.78 -22.58 -79.83
C ILE A 511 65.38 -21.47 -80.68
N ASN A 512 65.36 -20.22 -80.21
CA ASN A 512 66.02 -19.12 -80.90
C ASN A 512 67.53 -19.35 -81.00
N ASP A 513 68.18 -19.80 -79.92
CA ASP A 513 69.60 -20.17 -79.90
C ASP A 513 69.91 -21.31 -80.88
N ILE A 514 69.06 -22.34 -80.93
CA ILE A 514 69.19 -23.45 -81.90
C ILE A 514 69.00 -22.94 -83.33
N ALA A 515 68.03 -22.06 -83.59
CA ALA A 515 67.80 -21.48 -84.91
C ALA A 515 69.01 -20.63 -85.35
N GLU A 516 69.59 -19.84 -84.45
CA GLU A 516 70.79 -19.06 -84.72
C GLU A 516 72.02 -19.94 -84.97
N GLN A 517 72.23 -20.98 -84.16
CA GLN A 517 73.28 -21.99 -84.40
C GLN A 517 73.08 -22.70 -85.75
N THR A 518 71.84 -23.07 -86.08
CA THR A 518 71.50 -23.72 -87.35
C THR A 518 71.76 -22.79 -88.53
N ASN A 519 71.46 -21.49 -88.38
CA ASN A 519 71.76 -20.46 -89.37
C ASN A 519 73.28 -20.36 -89.62
N ILE A 520 74.08 -20.34 -88.55
CA ILE A 520 75.55 -20.32 -88.64
C ILE A 520 76.09 -21.61 -89.30
N LEU A 521 75.56 -22.77 -88.92
CA LEU A 521 75.94 -24.07 -89.52
C LEU A 521 75.59 -24.15 -91.00
N ALA A 522 74.40 -23.66 -91.38
CA ALA A 522 73.94 -23.61 -92.77
C ALA A 522 74.79 -22.67 -93.61
N LEU A 523 75.14 -21.49 -93.08
CA LEU A 523 76.05 -20.55 -93.72
C LEU A 523 77.44 -21.16 -93.93
N ASN A 524 77.99 -21.84 -92.91
CA ASN A 524 79.27 -22.55 -93.03
C ASN A 524 79.21 -23.67 -94.08
N ALA A 525 78.10 -24.41 -94.14
CA ALA A 525 77.89 -25.44 -95.15
C ALA A 525 77.75 -24.85 -96.56
N ALA A 526 77.08 -23.72 -96.73
CA ALA A 526 76.95 -23.00 -98.00
C ALA A 526 78.31 -22.50 -98.50
N ILE A 527 79.15 -21.95 -97.60
CA ILE A 527 80.53 -21.53 -97.89
C ILE A 527 81.38 -22.74 -98.36
N GLN A 528 81.31 -23.86 -97.63
CA GLN A 528 82.06 -25.08 -98.00
C GLN A 528 81.56 -25.70 -99.32
N ALA A 529 80.24 -25.68 -99.57
CA ALA A 529 79.64 -26.14 -100.81
C ALA A 529 80.03 -25.26 -102.01
N ALA A 530 80.10 -23.95 -101.83
CA ALA A 530 80.63 -23.01 -102.82
C ALA A 530 82.13 -23.26 -103.10
N SER A 531 82.90 -23.60 -102.07
CA SER A 531 84.33 -23.96 -102.20
C SER A 531 84.57 -25.28 -102.97
N ALA A 532 83.59 -26.19 -103.03
CA ALA A 532 83.66 -27.46 -103.75
C ALA A 532 83.27 -27.36 -105.25
N GLY A 533 82.93 -26.16 -105.75
CA GLY A 533 82.63 -25.91 -107.16
C GLY A 533 81.41 -26.68 -107.68
N GLU A 534 81.47 -27.22 -108.92
CA GLU A 534 80.36 -27.94 -109.57
C GLU A 534 79.89 -29.18 -108.79
N ALA A 535 80.77 -29.85 -108.03
CA ALA A 535 80.41 -31.02 -107.21
C ALA A 535 79.58 -30.66 -105.95
N GLY A 536 79.69 -29.42 -105.45
CA GLY A 536 79.01 -28.93 -104.25
C GLY A 536 77.66 -28.27 -104.51
N ARG A 537 77.26 -28.10 -105.78
CA ARG A 537 76.08 -27.31 -106.18
C ARG A 537 74.76 -27.82 -105.57
N GLY A 538 74.57 -29.13 -105.45
CA GLY A 538 73.40 -29.72 -104.78
C GLY A 538 73.39 -29.47 -103.27
N PHE A 539 74.56 -29.47 -102.62
CA PHE A 539 74.70 -29.16 -101.20
C PHE A 539 74.51 -27.67 -100.90
N ALA A 540 74.94 -26.78 -101.79
CA ALA A 540 74.73 -25.33 -101.64
C ALA A 540 73.24 -24.97 -101.61
N VAL A 541 72.43 -25.56 -102.48
CA VAL A 541 70.97 -25.33 -102.51
C VAL A 541 70.30 -25.80 -101.22
N VAL A 542 70.72 -26.95 -100.68
CA VAL A 542 70.20 -27.46 -99.40
C VAL A 542 70.64 -26.55 -98.25
N ALA A 543 71.88 -26.09 -98.24
CA ALA A 543 72.39 -25.18 -97.21
C ALA A 543 71.65 -23.82 -97.21
N ASP A 544 71.40 -23.22 -98.37
CA ASP A 544 70.60 -21.99 -98.50
C ASP A 544 69.16 -22.18 -98.00
N GLU A 545 68.53 -23.32 -98.29
CA GLU A 545 67.17 -23.61 -97.82
C GLU A 545 67.12 -23.85 -96.31
N VAL A 546 68.15 -24.50 -95.72
CA VAL A 546 68.29 -24.65 -94.26
C VAL A 546 68.52 -23.29 -93.60
N GLN A 547 69.34 -22.42 -94.19
CA GLN A 547 69.58 -21.06 -93.69
C GLN A 547 68.27 -20.26 -93.68
N ARG A 548 67.53 -20.27 -94.80
CA ARG A 548 66.23 -19.59 -94.91
C ARG A 548 65.19 -20.14 -93.93
N LEU A 549 65.21 -21.44 -93.66
CA LEU A 549 64.34 -22.06 -92.65
C LEU A 549 64.74 -21.63 -91.24
N ALA A 550 66.04 -21.54 -90.94
CA ALA A 550 66.57 -21.07 -89.68
C ALA A 550 66.20 -19.59 -89.41
N GLU A 551 66.35 -18.70 -90.39
CA GLU A 551 65.92 -17.30 -90.30
C GLU A 551 64.40 -17.17 -90.07
N ARG A 552 63.59 -17.99 -90.76
CA ARG A 552 62.14 -18.02 -90.53
C ARG A 552 61.77 -18.53 -89.14
N SER A 553 62.49 -19.53 -88.63
CA SER A 553 62.31 -20.05 -87.27
C SER A 553 62.71 -19.03 -86.21
N ALA A 554 63.81 -18.29 -86.40
CA ALA A 554 64.22 -17.17 -85.54
C ALA A 554 63.18 -16.03 -85.54
N GLY A 555 62.66 -15.68 -86.71
CA GLY A 555 61.59 -14.68 -86.82
C GLY A 555 60.27 -15.12 -86.14
N ALA A 556 59.93 -16.40 -86.19
CA ALA A 556 58.75 -16.96 -85.53
C ALA A 556 58.92 -17.05 -84.01
N THR A 557 60.08 -17.51 -83.52
CA THR A 557 60.40 -17.56 -82.09
C THR A 557 60.39 -16.18 -81.46
N LYS A 558 60.95 -15.16 -82.12
CA LYS A 558 60.90 -13.77 -81.64
C LYS A 558 59.47 -13.22 -81.48
N ARG A 559 58.55 -13.61 -82.37
CA ARG A 559 57.12 -13.27 -82.23
C ARG A 559 56.49 -13.99 -81.03
N ILE A 560 56.83 -15.26 -80.80
CA ILE A 560 56.36 -16.02 -79.63
C ILE A 560 56.94 -15.42 -78.34
N GLU A 561 58.21 -15.02 -78.34
CA GLU A 561 58.86 -14.36 -77.22
C GLU A 561 58.10 -13.09 -76.80
N THR A 562 57.75 -12.22 -77.75
CA THR A 562 56.93 -11.03 -77.47
C THR A 562 55.56 -11.40 -76.90
N LEU A 563 54.89 -12.42 -77.45
CA LEU A 563 53.60 -12.89 -76.94
C LEU A 563 53.72 -13.43 -75.50
N VAL A 564 54.78 -14.18 -75.20
CA VAL A 564 55.05 -14.71 -73.86
C VAL A 564 55.32 -13.57 -72.88
N GLN A 565 56.10 -12.57 -73.26
CA GLN A 565 56.33 -11.38 -72.43
C GLN A 565 55.03 -10.61 -72.14
N THR A 566 54.15 -10.46 -73.12
CA THR A 566 52.81 -9.88 -72.90
C THR A 566 52.01 -10.72 -71.90
N ILE A 567 51.95 -12.05 -72.06
CA ILE A 567 51.24 -12.92 -71.13
C ILE A 567 51.82 -12.82 -69.70
N GLN A 568 53.15 -12.75 -69.56
CA GLN A 568 53.82 -12.55 -68.27
C GLN A 568 53.44 -11.20 -67.63
N SER A 569 53.38 -10.13 -68.43
CA SER A 569 52.93 -8.81 -67.96
C SER A 569 51.47 -8.86 -67.49
N ASP A 570 50.57 -9.38 -68.34
CA ASP A 570 49.13 -9.45 -68.06
C ASP A 570 48.84 -10.34 -66.83
N THR A 571 49.57 -11.45 -66.67
CA THR A 571 49.44 -12.32 -65.49
C THR A 571 49.90 -11.65 -64.20
N ASN A 572 51.00 -10.89 -64.23
CA ASN A 572 51.46 -10.10 -63.08
C ASN A 572 50.45 -8.99 -62.72
N GLU A 573 49.92 -8.28 -63.71
CA GLU A 573 48.88 -7.28 -63.50
C GLU A 573 47.61 -7.90 -62.89
N ALA A 574 47.17 -9.05 -63.41
CA ALA A 574 46.03 -9.77 -62.87
C ALA A 574 46.24 -10.23 -61.42
N VAL A 575 47.45 -10.68 -61.04
CA VAL A 575 47.78 -11.02 -59.65
C VAL A 575 47.70 -9.78 -58.75
N SER A 576 48.29 -8.65 -59.17
CA SER A 576 48.21 -7.39 -58.43
C SER A 576 46.77 -6.93 -58.24
N SER A 577 45.94 -7.02 -59.29
CA SER A 577 44.51 -6.70 -59.20
C SER A 577 43.79 -7.61 -58.21
N MET A 578 44.10 -8.92 -58.18
CA MET A 578 43.49 -9.84 -57.22
C MET A 578 43.89 -9.57 -55.77
N GLU A 579 45.13 -9.16 -55.52
CA GLU A 579 45.59 -8.75 -54.19
C GLU A 579 44.85 -7.50 -53.72
N GLN A 580 44.67 -6.51 -54.60
CA GLN A 580 43.87 -5.33 -54.30
C GLN A 580 42.40 -5.69 -54.01
N THR A 581 41.75 -6.50 -54.86
CA THR A 581 40.35 -6.92 -54.64
C THR A 581 40.22 -7.71 -53.35
N THR A 582 41.22 -8.51 -52.97
CA THR A 582 41.23 -9.22 -51.67
C THR A 582 41.19 -8.23 -50.50
N ALA A 583 41.98 -7.15 -50.56
CA ALA A 583 41.97 -6.11 -49.53
C ALA A 583 40.62 -5.38 -49.46
N GLU A 584 39.99 -5.10 -50.62
CA GLU A 584 38.66 -4.49 -50.69
C GLU A 584 37.57 -5.39 -50.09
N VAL A 585 37.60 -6.69 -50.37
CA VAL A 585 36.65 -7.67 -49.81
C VAL A 585 36.80 -7.78 -48.29
N VAL A 586 38.04 -7.79 -47.76
CA VAL A 586 38.28 -7.80 -46.31
C VAL A 586 37.76 -6.52 -45.66
N SER A 587 37.98 -5.36 -46.29
CA SER A 587 37.43 -4.09 -45.83
C SER A 587 35.89 -4.11 -45.84
N GLY A 588 35.29 -4.66 -46.90
CA GLY A 588 33.85 -4.86 -47.05
C GLY A 588 33.25 -5.74 -45.96
N ALA A 589 33.91 -6.87 -45.65
CA ALA A 589 33.51 -7.78 -44.57
C ALA A 589 33.53 -7.07 -43.21
N ARG A 590 34.56 -6.28 -42.92
CA ARG A 590 34.66 -5.51 -41.68
C ARG A 590 33.54 -4.45 -41.56
N MET A 591 33.25 -3.72 -42.63
CA MET A 591 32.14 -2.75 -42.63
C MET A 591 30.78 -3.42 -42.42
N ALA A 592 30.58 -4.62 -42.98
CA ALA A 592 29.38 -5.40 -42.71
C ALA A 592 29.32 -5.84 -41.23
N GLU A 593 30.43 -6.30 -40.65
CA GLU A 593 30.52 -6.64 -39.23
C GLU A 593 30.15 -5.44 -38.32
N ASP A 594 30.71 -4.26 -38.59
CA ASP A 594 30.39 -3.03 -37.86
C ASP A 594 28.89 -2.68 -37.94
N ALA A 595 28.27 -2.85 -39.11
CA ALA A 595 26.83 -2.67 -39.28
C ALA A 595 26.01 -3.70 -38.48
N GLY A 596 26.51 -4.95 -38.37
CA GLY A 596 25.93 -5.99 -37.54
C GLY A 596 25.95 -5.65 -36.06
N LEU A 597 27.06 -5.10 -35.56
CA LEU A 597 27.18 -4.62 -34.18
C LEU A 597 26.20 -3.49 -33.88
N ALA A 598 26.08 -2.51 -34.78
CA ALA A 598 25.12 -1.41 -34.64
C ALA A 598 23.66 -1.89 -34.59
N LEU A 599 23.31 -2.89 -35.40
CA LEU A 599 21.98 -3.52 -35.35
C LEU A 599 21.74 -4.28 -34.04
N GLY A 600 22.76 -4.94 -33.49
CA GLY A 600 22.68 -5.55 -32.15
C GLY A 600 22.47 -4.52 -31.04
N GLU A 601 23.07 -3.33 -31.15
CA GLU A 601 22.81 -2.24 -30.21
C GLU A 601 21.37 -1.71 -30.33
N ILE A 602 20.84 -1.57 -31.55
CA ILE A 602 19.43 -1.19 -31.78
C ILE A 602 18.48 -2.24 -31.17
N GLU A 603 18.78 -3.53 -31.33
CA GLU A 603 18.00 -4.61 -30.72
C GLU A 603 17.95 -4.46 -29.20
N LYS A 604 19.11 -4.23 -28.55
CA LYS A 604 19.20 -4.03 -27.10
C LYS A 604 18.39 -2.81 -26.65
N VAL A 605 18.63 -1.65 -27.25
CA VAL A 605 17.94 -0.40 -26.89
C VAL A 605 16.43 -0.51 -27.12
N SER A 606 16.00 -1.21 -28.18
CA SER A 606 14.58 -1.41 -28.46
C SER A 606 13.91 -2.33 -27.42
N ASN A 607 14.61 -3.35 -26.93
CA ASN A 607 14.14 -4.19 -25.84
C ASN A 607 14.02 -3.39 -24.52
N ASP A 608 15.05 -2.62 -24.17
CA ASP A 608 15.03 -1.76 -22.98
C ASP A 608 13.86 -0.75 -23.05
N LEU A 609 13.61 -0.20 -24.25
CA LEU A 609 12.52 0.73 -24.50
C LEU A 609 11.14 0.06 -24.35
N ALA A 610 10.98 -1.19 -24.82
CA ALA A 610 9.76 -1.96 -24.61
C ALA A 610 9.46 -2.21 -23.12
N GLU A 611 10.49 -2.51 -22.31
CA GLU A 611 10.36 -2.68 -20.87
C GLU A 611 9.95 -1.37 -20.17
N LEU A 612 10.63 -0.26 -20.49
CA LEU A 612 10.29 1.06 -19.94
C LEU A 612 8.85 1.45 -20.24
N ILE A 613 8.38 1.19 -21.46
CA ILE A 613 7.00 1.47 -21.85
C ILE A 613 6.00 0.58 -21.10
N GLN A 614 6.33 -0.68 -20.86
CA GLN A 614 5.50 -1.58 -20.06
C GLN A 614 5.35 -1.06 -18.61
N ASN A 615 6.42 -0.48 -18.06
CA ASN A 615 6.39 0.17 -16.75
C ASN A 615 5.52 1.43 -16.76
N ILE A 616 5.60 2.26 -17.81
CA ILE A 616 4.72 3.44 -17.97
C ILE A 616 3.25 3.00 -18.05
N SER A 617 2.91 1.98 -18.83
CA SER A 617 1.55 1.44 -18.93
C SER A 617 1.02 0.97 -17.57
N THR A 618 1.87 0.30 -16.79
CA THR A 618 1.52 -0.16 -15.44
C THR A 618 1.29 1.00 -14.48
N ALA A 619 2.17 2.01 -14.50
CA ALA A 619 2.02 3.22 -13.69
C ALA A 619 0.75 4.01 -14.08
N ALA A 620 0.45 4.13 -15.37
CA ALA A 620 -0.78 4.76 -15.86
C ALA A 620 -2.03 4.03 -15.32
N ARG A 621 -2.06 2.70 -15.36
CA ARG A 621 -3.18 1.93 -14.76
C ARG A 621 -3.35 2.20 -13.26
N GLN A 622 -2.26 2.28 -12.50
CA GLN A 622 -2.32 2.62 -11.07
C GLN A 622 -2.85 4.05 -10.85
N GLN A 623 -2.39 5.01 -11.66
CA GLN A 623 -2.90 6.38 -11.59
C GLN A 623 -4.38 6.48 -11.96
N SER A 624 -4.86 5.68 -12.91
CA SER A 624 -6.29 5.62 -13.27
C SER A 624 -7.16 5.13 -12.11
N MET A 625 -6.69 4.09 -11.39
CA MET A 625 -7.36 3.62 -10.17
C MET A 625 -7.38 4.69 -9.08
N ALA A 626 -6.26 5.42 -8.90
CA ALA A 626 -6.19 6.51 -7.93
C ALA A 626 -7.16 7.65 -8.29
N ALA A 627 -7.24 8.05 -9.56
CA ALA A 627 -8.19 9.06 -10.04
C ALA A 627 -9.64 8.63 -9.81
N THR A 628 -9.96 7.35 -10.05
CA THR A 628 -11.29 6.77 -9.77
C THR A 628 -11.64 6.86 -8.28
N ASN A 629 -10.69 6.53 -7.39
CA ASN A 629 -10.89 6.63 -5.94
C ASN A 629 -11.07 8.09 -5.48
N ILE A 630 -10.30 9.02 -6.05
CA ILE A 630 -10.44 10.45 -5.77
C ILE A 630 -11.83 10.94 -6.19
N SER A 631 -12.29 10.56 -7.39
CA SER A 631 -13.63 10.90 -7.88
C SER A 631 -14.73 10.37 -6.95
N ALA A 632 -14.63 9.11 -6.51
CA ALA A 632 -15.56 8.54 -5.54
C ALA A 632 -15.56 9.31 -4.20
N THR A 633 -14.37 9.70 -3.73
CA THR A 633 -14.21 10.50 -2.50
C THR A 633 -14.84 11.88 -2.65
N MET A 634 -14.67 12.55 -3.80
CA MET A 634 -15.27 13.85 -4.06
C MET A 634 -16.80 13.80 -4.07
N ASN A 635 -17.40 12.70 -4.55
CA ASN A 635 -18.85 12.50 -4.47
C ASN A 635 -19.35 12.43 -3.02
N VAL A 636 -18.61 11.74 -2.14
CA VAL A 636 -18.94 11.68 -0.71
C VAL A 636 -18.78 13.05 -0.05
N ILE A 637 -17.71 13.79 -0.36
CA ILE A 637 -17.52 15.14 0.17
C ILE A 637 -18.64 16.07 -0.31
N GLN A 638 -19.08 15.95 -1.57
CA GLN A 638 -20.20 16.71 -2.11
C GLN A 638 -21.50 16.45 -1.34
N GLU A 639 -21.79 15.19 -1.00
CA GLU A 639 -22.96 14.81 -0.20
C GLU A 639 -22.90 15.44 1.19
N ILE A 640 -21.76 15.29 1.90
CA ILE A 640 -21.55 15.86 3.24
C ILE A 640 -21.67 17.39 3.20
N THR A 641 -21.12 18.03 2.18
CA THR A 641 -21.18 19.48 2.00
C THR A 641 -22.62 19.95 1.80
N THR A 642 -23.41 19.20 1.02
CA THR A 642 -24.84 19.45 0.82
C THR A 642 -25.62 19.31 2.13
N GLN A 643 -25.36 18.24 2.89
CA GLN A 643 -25.98 18.04 4.21
C GLN A 643 -25.59 19.14 5.21
N THR A 644 -24.34 19.60 5.16
CA THR A 644 -23.84 20.69 6.00
C THR A 644 -24.54 22.01 5.67
N SER A 645 -24.70 22.34 4.39
CA SER A 645 -25.45 23.52 3.94
C SER A 645 -26.90 23.48 4.44
N VAL A 646 -27.59 22.34 4.26
CA VAL A 646 -28.98 22.16 4.74
C VAL A 646 -29.07 22.27 6.26
N GLY A 647 -28.18 21.59 7.00
CA GLY A 647 -28.18 21.61 8.46
C GLY A 647 -27.86 23.00 9.03
N ALA A 648 -26.96 23.75 8.40
CA ALA A 648 -26.64 25.12 8.77
C ALA A 648 -27.85 26.05 8.54
N SER A 649 -28.55 25.89 7.41
CA SER A 649 -29.79 26.63 7.12
C SER A 649 -30.90 26.35 8.16
N GLN A 650 -31.13 25.08 8.50
CA GLN A 650 -32.09 24.68 9.55
C GLN A 650 -31.71 25.22 10.94
N THR A 651 -30.41 25.28 11.23
CA THR A 651 -29.90 25.88 12.47
C THR A 651 -30.19 27.38 12.50
N ALA A 652 -29.92 28.10 11.40
CA ALA A 652 -30.23 29.52 11.29
C ALA A 652 -31.73 29.81 11.48
N GLU A 653 -32.61 28.96 10.94
CA GLU A 653 -34.06 29.05 11.13
C GLU A 653 -34.45 28.83 12.61
N SER A 654 -33.96 27.75 13.22
CA SER A 654 -34.28 27.39 14.61
C SER A 654 -33.81 28.46 15.61
N ILE A 655 -32.64 29.04 15.36
CA ILE A 655 -32.09 30.13 16.16
C ILE A 655 -32.87 31.44 15.93
N GLY A 656 -33.37 31.67 14.72
CA GLY A 656 -34.32 32.76 14.44
C GLY A 656 -35.56 32.67 15.33
N ASN A 657 -36.15 31.48 15.45
CA ASN A 657 -37.29 31.23 16.34
C ASN A 657 -36.93 31.44 17.82
N LEU A 658 -35.71 31.09 18.24
CA LEU A 658 -35.23 31.33 19.61
C LEU A 658 -35.09 32.83 19.91
N ALA A 659 -34.58 33.61 18.95
CA ALA A 659 -34.49 35.06 19.08
C ALA A 659 -35.89 35.71 19.21
N GLU A 660 -36.88 35.21 18.47
CA GLU A 660 -38.28 35.63 18.59
C GLU A 660 -38.85 35.29 19.98
N LEU A 661 -38.63 34.07 20.46
CA LEU A 661 -39.10 33.63 21.78
C LEU A 661 -38.48 34.45 22.93
N ALA A 662 -37.20 34.82 22.80
CA ALA A 662 -36.52 35.71 23.75
C ALA A 662 -37.10 37.14 23.70
N ALA A 663 -37.47 37.63 22.52
CA ALA A 663 -38.13 38.92 22.36
C ALA A 663 -39.55 38.92 22.98
N ASP A 664 -40.28 37.82 22.86
CA ASP A 664 -41.60 37.64 23.48
C ASP A 664 -41.51 37.51 25.00
N LEU A 665 -40.52 36.79 25.52
CA LEU A 665 -40.24 36.74 26.98
C LEU A 665 -39.95 38.14 27.51
N ARG A 666 -39.14 38.93 26.80
CA ARG A 666 -38.88 40.33 27.16
C ARG A 666 -40.16 41.16 27.16
N ARG A 667 -41.03 41.00 26.16
CA ARG A 667 -42.31 41.71 26.09
C ARG A 667 -43.24 41.34 27.26
N SER A 668 -43.33 40.05 27.60
CA SER A 668 -44.16 39.57 28.71
C SER A 668 -43.71 40.08 30.08
N VAL A 669 -42.43 40.45 30.22
CA VAL A 669 -41.86 40.97 31.47
C VAL A 669 -41.87 42.50 31.49
N ALA A 670 -41.99 43.15 30.33
CA ALA A 670 -42.09 44.61 30.20
C ALA A 670 -43.42 45.19 30.72
N ASP A 671 -44.45 44.35 30.88
CA ASP A 671 -45.73 44.76 31.49
C ASP A 671 -45.58 45.08 32.99
N PHE A 672 -44.49 44.60 33.63
CA PHE A 672 -44.17 44.97 35.01
C PHE A 672 -43.46 46.32 35.07
N LYS A 673 -44.01 47.29 35.82
CA LYS A 673 -43.40 48.61 35.99
C LYS A 673 -42.29 48.55 37.03
N LEU A 674 -41.06 48.82 36.61
CA LEU A 674 -39.90 48.93 37.49
C LEU A 674 -39.61 50.40 37.87
N PRO A 675 -39.03 50.67 39.05
CA PRO A 675 -38.51 51.99 39.36
C PRO A 675 -37.40 52.34 38.36
N GLY A 676 -37.52 53.50 37.72
CA GLY A 676 -36.62 53.95 36.66
C GLY A 676 -35.21 54.32 37.13
#